data_AF-A0A7V3NKE3-F1
#
_entry.id   AF-A0A7V3NKE3-F1
#
_cell.length_a   1.000
_cell.length_b   1.000
_cell.length_c   1.000
_cell.angle_alpha   90.00
_cell.angle_beta   90.00
_cell.angle_gamma   90.00
#
_symmetry.space_group_name_H-M   'P 1'
#
loop_
_entity.id
_entity.type
_entity.pdbx_description
1 polymer ?
#
loop_
_entity_poly.entity_id
_entity_poly.type
_entity_poly.pdbx_seq_one_letter_code
_entity_poly.pdbx_strand_id
1 'polypeptide(L)'
;MIPNRLRVRNFMCYGEEVPVLDFSGIHVAGLVGDNGHGKSALLDAITWALWGKSRTNQDDKLIRQGEMEMEVDLEFTVEGQRYRVIRRRTLSGRTGRTDLQLQAWTGEAWQLLTEASKTQTEQRILSILRLNYETFVNSAFLVQGEADRFTTQQPAERKRILGEILGLGQYDEYQKRARERARAFKEMVQRLDAEMGEADRELAHEPLYLAQEEEATAQVKALEGEEREADRAFRGLEAQVRVLEERAREAQDLARRLEEARRRLQALEKRLQEREARLRDLQALLARQEEILDGLRALEEARLRQRELLGRMERQRGLSEEKNALERRLLQARHALESEVSTVRDRLEKALERARAAERLQAEVERLRTEVARLKEVQREQEALQEQRQALLAERATLEEASGRLREEMQVLRERVGLLQAATEPRCPLCQQPLSPEERARLVQEMGQEERALKEAYLGHRDRLKALDQEVKEVQERLAQAAEALRDLAPRERQLGAAEQSLQQARQAQEEAAAHRERLQALEERLRQDDVAPEVKERLAQVEAALAECAVDPQEFQRVNGEVERLTSYQEEAARLRAAEEQVAALQGDIRADREQLQAYRKQVADEEAQLEGLRKQVAGLESLRQDLRVQEERLADVRRRLAEARDALGAARQRVAHCKHLRELRKQKEQEREQAAREQALYEELDTAFGKQGVQALLIDQALPEITEEANRLLARMTDGRMRVDLQTQRETKSGTTQEVLDIIISDELGSRPYELYSGGEAFRVNFALRVALSRLLARRAGARLQTLFIDEGFGALDTVGRERLMEAIASIQDDFACILVVTHVEELKEMFPVRIEVTKGEGGSRFVVR
;
A
#
# COMPACT_ATOMS: atom_id res chain seq x y z
N MET A 1 -51.54 -46.99 6.98
CA MET A 1 -51.13 -48.27 7.54
C MET A 1 -52.33 -49.20 7.51
N ILE A 2 -52.16 -50.34 6.83
CA ILE A 2 -53.03 -51.51 6.85
C ILE A 2 -52.13 -52.67 7.29
N PRO A 3 -52.40 -53.38 8.41
CA PRO A 3 -51.61 -54.54 8.79
C PRO A 3 -51.83 -55.65 7.75
N ASN A 4 -50.75 -56.33 7.37
CA ASN A 4 -50.78 -57.46 6.44
C ASN A 4 -50.51 -58.77 7.17
N ARG A 5 -49.40 -58.85 7.93
CA ARG A 5 -49.03 -60.04 8.69
C ARG A 5 -48.40 -59.66 10.01
N LEU A 6 -48.73 -60.38 11.07
CA LEU A 6 -48.13 -60.24 12.39
C LEU A 6 -47.58 -61.58 12.86
N ARG A 7 -46.29 -61.62 13.15
CA ARG A 7 -45.62 -62.73 13.83
C ARG A 7 -45.07 -62.23 15.15
N VAL A 8 -45.37 -62.96 16.23
CA VAL A 8 -44.87 -62.69 17.57
C VAL A 8 -44.12 -63.90 18.10
N ARG A 9 -43.00 -63.67 18.79
CA ARG A 9 -42.19 -64.71 19.43
C ARG A 9 -41.80 -64.26 20.82
N ASN A 10 -42.11 -65.07 21.84
CA ASN A 10 -41.79 -64.82 23.25
C ASN A 10 -42.27 -63.44 23.75
N PHE A 11 -43.39 -62.95 23.22
CA PHE A 11 -43.96 -61.64 23.55
C PHE A 11 -45.12 -61.81 24.54
N MET A 12 -44.95 -61.33 25.77
CA MET A 12 -45.90 -61.43 26.87
C MET A 12 -46.38 -62.88 27.10
N CYS A 13 -47.66 -63.17 26.77
CA CYS A 13 -48.28 -64.48 26.92
C CYS A 13 -48.06 -65.40 25.71
N TYR A 14 -47.56 -64.88 24.59
CA TYR A 14 -47.28 -65.62 23.36
C TYR A 14 -45.88 -66.26 23.41
N GLY A 15 -45.80 -67.56 23.13
CA GLY A 15 -44.55 -68.34 23.15
C GLY A 15 -43.76 -68.32 21.86
N GLU A 16 -42.94 -69.34 21.67
CA GLU A 16 -42.12 -69.49 20.47
C GLU A 16 -42.93 -70.02 19.27
N GLU A 17 -43.81 -70.99 19.50
CA GLU A 17 -44.61 -71.65 18.46
C GLU A 17 -46.00 -70.98 18.28
N VAL A 18 -46.02 -69.71 17.87
CA VAL A 18 -47.25 -68.98 17.57
C VAL A 18 -47.42 -68.85 16.04
N PRO A 19 -48.58 -69.22 15.47
CA PRO A 19 -48.81 -69.08 14.04
C PRO A 19 -48.76 -67.59 13.61
N VAL A 20 -48.49 -67.35 12.34
CA VAL A 20 -48.55 -65.99 11.76
C VAL A 20 -50.00 -65.57 11.61
N LEU A 21 -50.37 -64.40 12.14
CA LEU A 21 -51.69 -63.80 11.93
C LEU A 21 -51.68 -63.08 10.58
N ASP A 22 -52.39 -63.64 9.60
CA ASP A 22 -52.58 -63.02 8.28
C ASP A 22 -53.86 -62.17 8.29
N PHE A 23 -53.72 -60.87 8.02
CA PHE A 23 -54.82 -59.92 7.94
C PHE A 23 -55.38 -59.77 6.52
N SER A 24 -54.81 -60.49 5.54
CA SER A 24 -55.25 -60.39 4.14
C SER A 24 -56.71 -60.81 3.99
N GLY A 25 -57.54 -59.89 3.46
CA GLY A 25 -58.98 -60.11 3.27
C GLY A 25 -59.84 -59.85 4.52
N ILE A 26 -59.24 -59.47 5.66
CA ILE A 26 -60.00 -59.13 6.87
C ILE A 26 -60.40 -57.65 6.85
N HIS A 27 -61.68 -57.39 6.56
CA HIS A 27 -62.26 -56.04 6.61
C HIS A 27 -62.78 -55.67 8.00
N VAL A 28 -63.54 -56.55 8.64
CA VAL A 28 -64.03 -56.38 10.03
C VAL A 28 -63.82 -57.70 10.76
N ALA A 29 -63.10 -57.68 11.89
CA ALA A 29 -62.92 -58.88 12.71
C ALA A 29 -63.05 -58.61 14.21
N GLY A 30 -63.66 -59.57 14.91
CA GLY A 30 -63.68 -59.62 16.37
C GLY A 30 -62.45 -60.38 16.89
N LEU A 31 -61.62 -59.73 17.72
CA LEU A 31 -60.60 -60.39 18.52
C LEU A 31 -61.21 -60.83 19.85
N VAL A 32 -61.44 -62.12 19.98
CA VAL A 32 -62.39 -62.70 20.94
C VAL A 32 -61.69 -63.67 21.89
N GLY A 33 -62.12 -63.72 23.15
CA GLY A 33 -61.59 -64.66 24.16
C GLY A 33 -61.82 -64.17 25.58
N ASP A 34 -61.58 -64.99 26.58
CA ASP A 34 -61.77 -64.59 27.98
C ASP A 34 -60.75 -63.52 28.43
N ASN A 35 -61.03 -62.90 29.57
CA ASN A 35 -60.12 -61.93 30.16
C ASN A 35 -58.81 -62.59 30.58
N GLY A 36 -57.68 -61.97 30.22
CA GLY A 36 -56.35 -62.53 30.49
C GLY A 36 -55.85 -63.58 29.49
N HIS A 37 -56.57 -63.87 28.40
CA HIS A 37 -56.10 -64.77 27.33
C HIS A 37 -55.06 -64.15 26.37
N GLY A 38 -54.78 -62.85 26.46
CA GLY A 38 -53.74 -62.22 25.63
C GLY A 38 -54.23 -61.56 24.34
N LYS A 39 -55.53 -61.22 24.25
CA LYS A 39 -56.10 -60.48 23.12
C LYS A 39 -55.33 -59.18 22.85
N SER A 40 -55.28 -58.31 23.86
CA SER A 40 -54.64 -57.00 23.69
C SER A 40 -53.12 -57.06 23.53
N ALA A 41 -52.47 -58.17 23.91
CA ALA A 41 -51.05 -58.37 23.67
C ALA A 41 -50.71 -58.43 22.16
N LEU A 42 -51.65 -58.82 21.28
CA LEU A 42 -51.45 -58.74 19.83
C LEU A 42 -51.48 -57.28 19.33
N LEU A 43 -52.33 -56.44 19.93
CA LEU A 43 -52.37 -55.02 19.61
C LEU A 43 -51.14 -54.28 20.15
N ASP A 44 -50.69 -54.65 21.35
CA ASP A 44 -49.44 -54.16 21.94
C ASP A 44 -48.22 -54.55 21.09
N ALA A 45 -48.24 -55.71 20.44
CA ALA A 45 -47.18 -56.10 19.52
C ALA A 45 -47.11 -55.16 18.30
N ILE A 46 -48.25 -54.79 17.70
CA ILE A 46 -48.32 -53.85 16.57
C ILE A 46 -47.80 -52.47 17.01
N THR A 47 -48.27 -51.96 18.14
CA THR A 47 -47.86 -50.62 18.62
C THR A 47 -46.38 -50.59 19.02
N TRP A 48 -45.88 -51.66 19.62
CA TRP A 48 -44.48 -51.78 19.98
C TRP A 48 -43.59 -51.89 18.74
N ALA A 49 -43.99 -52.65 17.70
CA ALA A 49 -43.23 -52.76 16.46
C ALA A 49 -43.06 -51.39 15.78
N LEU A 50 -44.15 -50.64 15.59
CA LEU A 50 -44.15 -49.38 14.85
C LEU A 50 -43.58 -48.19 15.64
N TRP A 51 -44.00 -48.01 16.90
CA TRP A 51 -43.66 -46.82 17.68
C TRP A 51 -42.73 -47.10 18.87
N GLY A 52 -42.43 -48.36 19.18
CA GLY A 52 -41.67 -48.71 20.38
C GLY A 52 -42.41 -48.40 21.68
N LYS A 53 -43.74 -48.36 21.62
CA LYS A 53 -44.62 -48.04 22.74
C LYS A 53 -45.50 -49.23 23.05
N SER A 54 -45.73 -49.49 24.33
CA SER A 54 -46.58 -50.57 24.83
C SER A 54 -47.27 -50.10 26.12
N ARG A 55 -48.03 -50.98 26.77
CA ARG A 55 -48.65 -50.75 28.08
C ARG A 55 -47.65 -50.51 29.22
N THR A 56 -46.37 -50.81 29.03
CA THR A 56 -45.31 -50.55 29.99
C THR A 56 -44.18 -49.72 29.37
N ASN A 57 -43.55 -48.87 30.17
CA ASN A 57 -42.36 -48.11 29.77
C ASN A 57 -41.07 -48.94 29.84
N GLN A 58 -41.15 -50.21 30.25
CA GLN A 58 -40.01 -51.11 30.37
C GLN A 58 -40.13 -52.26 29.35
N ASP A 59 -39.44 -52.13 28.22
CA ASP A 59 -39.43 -53.14 27.15
C ASP A 59 -39.04 -54.55 27.67
N ASP A 60 -38.18 -54.63 28.68
CA ASP A 60 -37.71 -55.90 29.26
C ASP A 60 -38.84 -56.71 29.91
N LYS A 61 -39.91 -56.04 30.37
CA LYS A 61 -41.10 -56.69 30.95
C LYS A 61 -42.05 -57.27 29.90
N LEU A 62 -41.84 -56.95 28.63
CA LEU A 62 -42.62 -57.51 27.52
C LEU A 62 -42.12 -58.90 27.12
N ILE A 63 -40.90 -59.27 27.52
CA ILE A 63 -40.35 -60.59 27.27
C ILE A 63 -41.12 -61.60 28.13
N ARG A 64 -41.56 -62.70 27.50
CA ARG A 64 -42.24 -63.78 28.21
C ARG A 64 -41.38 -64.28 29.37
N GLN A 65 -42.01 -64.51 30.52
CA GLN A 65 -41.31 -64.98 31.71
C GLN A 65 -40.57 -66.30 31.45
N GLY A 66 -39.28 -66.32 31.73
CA GLY A 66 -38.39 -67.47 31.47
C GLY A 66 -37.54 -67.35 30.19
N GLU A 67 -37.86 -66.39 29.32
CA GLU A 67 -37.17 -66.18 28.05
C GLU A 67 -36.14 -65.03 28.12
N MET A 68 -35.14 -65.07 27.25
CA MET A 68 -34.07 -64.06 27.17
C MET A 68 -34.23 -63.08 26.00
N GLU A 69 -35.12 -63.38 25.05
CA GLU A 69 -35.40 -62.53 23.91
C GLU A 69 -36.86 -62.60 23.49
N MET A 70 -37.33 -61.53 22.84
CA MET A 70 -38.62 -61.47 22.15
C MET A 70 -38.47 -60.82 20.78
N GLU A 71 -39.38 -61.13 19.87
CA GLU A 71 -39.41 -60.57 18.53
C GLU A 71 -40.85 -60.30 18.08
N VAL A 72 -41.05 -59.15 17.43
CA VAL A 72 -42.26 -58.83 16.68
C VAL A 72 -41.88 -58.49 15.26
N ASP A 73 -42.52 -59.17 14.31
CA ASP A 73 -42.35 -59.01 12.88
C ASP A 73 -43.71 -58.64 12.27
N LEU A 74 -43.81 -57.40 11.81
CA LEU A 74 -45.03 -56.79 11.29
C LEU A 74 -44.84 -56.37 9.84
N GLU A 75 -45.63 -56.94 8.94
CA GLU A 75 -45.80 -56.46 7.58
C GLU A 75 -47.03 -55.55 7.50
N PHE A 76 -46.90 -54.41 6.83
CA PHE A 76 -47.99 -53.44 6.66
C PHE A 76 -47.88 -52.65 5.36
N THR A 77 -48.99 -52.06 4.91
CA THR A 77 -49.07 -51.25 3.70
C THR A 77 -49.39 -49.79 4.01
N VAL A 78 -48.69 -48.86 3.38
CA VAL A 78 -48.96 -47.40 3.42
C VAL A 78 -48.89 -46.86 2.00
N GLU A 79 -49.93 -46.18 1.54
CA GLU A 79 -49.99 -45.58 0.19
C GLU A 79 -49.68 -46.56 -0.95
N GLY A 80 -50.10 -47.82 -0.80
CA GLY A 80 -49.86 -48.90 -1.78
C GLY A 80 -48.48 -49.56 -1.68
N GLN A 81 -47.55 -48.99 -0.92
CA GLN A 81 -46.22 -49.56 -0.67
C GLN A 81 -46.24 -50.49 0.55
N ARG A 82 -45.70 -51.70 0.38
CA ARG A 82 -45.54 -52.69 1.46
C ARG A 82 -44.22 -52.47 2.21
N TYR A 83 -44.31 -52.52 3.53
CA TYR A 83 -43.20 -52.38 4.48
C TYR A 83 -43.21 -53.54 5.47
N ARG A 84 -42.03 -53.83 6.03
CA ARG A 84 -41.84 -54.83 7.09
C ARG A 84 -40.97 -54.24 8.18
N VAL A 85 -41.43 -54.34 9.43
CA VAL A 85 -40.70 -53.92 10.62
C VAL A 85 -40.45 -55.12 11.49
N ILE A 86 -39.18 -55.38 11.79
CA ILE A 86 -38.75 -56.43 12.71
C ILE A 86 -38.11 -55.73 13.91
N ARG A 87 -38.72 -55.91 15.08
CA ARG A 87 -38.20 -55.35 16.33
C ARG A 87 -37.90 -56.50 17.29
N ARG A 88 -36.64 -56.60 17.72
CA ARG A 88 -36.16 -57.62 18.64
C ARG A 88 -35.63 -56.98 19.92
N ARG A 89 -35.95 -57.57 21.07
CA ARG A 89 -35.39 -57.17 22.37
C ARG A 89 -34.70 -58.37 22.99
N THR A 90 -33.44 -58.20 23.39
CA THR A 90 -32.62 -59.26 24.01
C THR A 90 -32.07 -58.77 25.34
N LEU A 91 -32.19 -59.58 26.39
CA LEU A 91 -31.58 -59.32 27.70
C LEU A 91 -30.09 -59.65 27.63
N SER A 92 -29.22 -58.65 27.82
CA SER A 92 -27.77 -58.81 27.84
C SER A 92 -27.18 -58.10 29.06
N GLY A 93 -26.99 -58.82 30.16
CA GLY A 93 -26.44 -58.25 31.40
C GLY A 93 -27.45 -57.38 32.16
N ARG A 94 -27.07 -56.17 32.60
CA ARG A 94 -27.92 -55.24 33.38
C ARG A 94 -28.91 -54.42 32.53
N THR A 95 -28.75 -54.39 31.21
CA THR A 95 -29.59 -53.58 30.30
C THR A 95 -29.93 -54.37 29.04
N GLY A 96 -31.21 -54.43 28.67
CA GLY A 96 -31.62 -55.04 27.40
C GLY A 96 -31.18 -54.23 26.17
N ARG A 97 -30.91 -54.91 25.05
CA ARG A 97 -30.60 -54.33 23.74
C ARG A 97 -31.80 -54.48 22.81
N THR A 98 -32.15 -53.41 22.08
CA THR A 98 -33.18 -53.46 21.03
C THR A 98 -32.51 -53.42 19.65
N ASP A 99 -32.86 -54.36 18.78
CA ASP A 99 -32.57 -54.31 17.35
C ASP A 99 -33.85 -53.93 16.59
N LEU A 100 -33.75 -53.01 15.64
CA LEU A 100 -34.88 -52.50 14.87
C LEU A 100 -34.50 -52.47 13.39
N GLN A 101 -35.24 -53.23 12.60
CA GLN A 101 -35.04 -53.32 11.16
C GLN A 101 -36.30 -52.85 10.43
N LEU A 102 -36.11 -52.03 9.39
CA LEU A 102 -37.16 -51.57 8.50
C LEU A 102 -36.84 -52.00 7.07
N GLN A 103 -37.81 -52.57 6.38
CA GLN A 103 -37.68 -53.01 4.99
C GLN A 103 -38.86 -52.52 4.15
N ALA A 104 -38.64 -52.32 2.85
CA ALA A 104 -39.66 -52.02 1.85
C ALA A 104 -39.69 -53.08 0.75
N TRP A 105 -40.88 -53.48 0.30
CA TRP A 105 -41.06 -54.47 -0.76
C TRP A 105 -40.87 -53.83 -2.14
N THR A 106 -39.95 -54.35 -2.95
CA THR A 106 -39.67 -53.81 -4.29
C THR A 106 -40.52 -54.43 -5.40
N GLY A 107 -41.36 -55.42 -5.07
CA GLY A 107 -42.08 -56.26 -6.04
C GLY A 107 -41.53 -57.69 -6.07
N GLU A 108 -40.22 -57.84 -5.90
CA GLU A 108 -39.51 -59.14 -5.94
C GLU A 108 -38.78 -59.47 -4.63
N ALA A 109 -38.25 -58.47 -3.93
CA ALA A 109 -37.47 -58.65 -2.69
C ALA A 109 -37.67 -57.52 -1.67
N TRP A 110 -37.33 -57.81 -0.41
CA TRP A 110 -37.28 -56.83 0.68
C TRP A 110 -35.98 -56.01 0.63
N GLN A 111 -36.08 -54.69 0.46
CA GLN A 111 -34.97 -53.74 0.51
C GLN A 111 -34.85 -53.13 1.91
N LEU A 112 -33.64 -53.12 2.48
CA LEU A 112 -33.37 -52.55 3.80
C LEU A 112 -33.45 -51.02 3.76
N LEU A 113 -34.21 -50.43 4.68
CA LEU A 113 -34.33 -48.99 4.94
C LEU A 113 -33.93 -48.63 6.38
N THR A 114 -33.22 -49.52 7.08
CA THR A 114 -32.68 -49.28 8.41
C THR A 114 -31.59 -48.22 8.35
N GLU A 115 -31.66 -47.22 9.24
CA GLU A 115 -30.72 -46.12 9.33
C GLU A 115 -29.54 -46.46 10.27
N ALA A 116 -28.54 -45.58 10.36
CA ALA A 116 -27.34 -45.80 11.18
C ALA A 116 -27.61 -45.97 12.69
N SER A 117 -28.77 -45.52 13.18
CA SER A 117 -29.19 -45.67 14.58
C SER A 117 -30.66 -46.07 14.70
N LYS A 118 -31.02 -46.69 15.84
CA LYS A 118 -32.41 -46.97 16.22
C LYS A 118 -33.27 -45.72 16.12
N THR A 119 -32.80 -44.59 16.65
CA THR A 119 -33.57 -43.33 16.68
C THR A 119 -33.83 -42.78 15.28
N GLN A 120 -32.83 -42.80 14.39
CA GLN A 120 -33.03 -42.40 12.99
C GLN A 120 -33.99 -43.35 12.27
N THR A 121 -33.90 -44.66 12.53
CA THR A 121 -34.81 -45.66 11.95
C THR A 121 -36.25 -45.44 12.45
N GLU A 122 -36.44 -45.16 13.74
CA GLU A 122 -37.75 -44.80 14.30
C GLU A 122 -38.30 -43.51 13.66
N GLN A 123 -37.48 -42.48 13.47
CA GLN A 123 -37.89 -41.26 12.76
C GLN A 123 -38.26 -41.54 11.30
N ARG A 124 -37.55 -42.46 10.62
CA ARG A 124 -37.90 -42.89 9.27
C ARG A 124 -39.25 -43.60 9.25
N ILE A 125 -39.52 -44.50 10.20
CA ILE A 125 -40.84 -45.14 10.37
C ILE A 125 -41.92 -44.08 10.60
N LEU A 126 -41.70 -43.11 11.48
CA LEU A 126 -42.63 -42.01 11.73
C LEU A 126 -42.88 -41.16 10.48
N SER A 127 -41.86 -40.90 9.66
CA SER A 127 -42.01 -40.15 8.40
C SER A 127 -42.81 -40.91 7.33
N ILE A 128 -42.73 -42.26 7.33
CA ILE A 128 -43.51 -43.13 6.45
C ILE A 128 -44.96 -43.20 6.92
N LEU A 129 -45.18 -43.36 8.22
CA LEU A 129 -46.52 -43.40 8.82
C LEU A 129 -47.20 -42.02 8.80
N ARG A 130 -46.41 -40.94 8.82
CA ARG A 130 -46.82 -39.55 9.05
C ARG A 130 -47.73 -39.38 10.26
N LEU A 131 -47.57 -40.26 11.24
CA LEU A 131 -48.43 -40.37 12.41
C LEU A 131 -47.57 -40.80 13.60
N ASN A 132 -47.51 -39.95 14.62
CA ASN A 132 -46.84 -40.30 15.87
C ASN A 132 -47.76 -41.18 16.75
N TYR A 133 -47.18 -41.80 17.78
CA TYR A 133 -47.91 -42.72 18.66
C TYR A 133 -49.08 -42.04 19.35
N GLU A 134 -48.88 -40.80 19.80
CA GLU A 134 -49.90 -40.05 20.53
C GLU A 134 -51.07 -39.69 19.62
N THR A 135 -50.83 -39.23 18.40
CA THR A 135 -51.87 -39.01 17.41
C THR A 135 -52.60 -40.31 17.10
N PHE A 136 -51.89 -41.44 16.93
CA PHE A 136 -52.49 -42.76 16.69
C PHE A 136 -53.41 -43.22 17.84
N VAL A 137 -52.98 -43.08 19.10
CA VAL A 137 -53.77 -43.47 20.29
C VAL A 137 -54.85 -42.44 20.65
N ASN A 138 -54.87 -41.25 20.04
CA ASN A 138 -55.96 -40.29 20.19
C ASN A 138 -56.95 -40.31 19.02
N SER A 139 -56.59 -40.90 17.86
CA SER A 139 -57.47 -41.05 16.71
C SER A 139 -57.86 -42.52 16.47
N ALA A 140 -56.96 -43.34 15.96
CA ALA A 140 -57.34 -44.63 15.36
C ALA A 140 -57.27 -45.87 16.27
N PHE A 141 -56.78 -45.74 17.50
CA PHE A 141 -56.71 -46.86 18.46
C PHE A 141 -57.42 -46.61 19.80
N LEU A 142 -58.68 -47.02 19.92
CA LEU A 142 -59.39 -47.02 21.20
C LEU A 142 -58.76 -48.06 22.11
N VAL A 143 -57.99 -47.63 23.12
CA VAL A 143 -57.36 -48.51 24.11
C VAL A 143 -58.32 -48.76 25.27
N GLN A 144 -58.29 -49.98 25.82
CA GLN A 144 -59.08 -50.34 27.00
C GLN A 144 -58.83 -49.38 28.16
N GLY A 145 -59.89 -48.76 28.68
CA GLY A 145 -59.83 -47.82 29.81
C GLY A 145 -59.32 -46.41 29.48
N GLU A 146 -58.97 -46.13 28.21
CA GLU A 146 -58.52 -44.81 27.73
C GLU A 146 -59.34 -44.35 26.50
N ALA A 147 -60.59 -44.81 26.37
CA ALA A 147 -61.46 -44.41 25.26
C ALA A 147 -61.71 -42.88 25.23
N ASP A 148 -61.61 -42.24 26.39
CA ASP A 148 -61.79 -40.82 26.66
C ASP A 148 -60.49 -39.99 26.56
N ARG A 149 -59.38 -40.58 26.10
CA ARG A 149 -58.06 -39.93 26.11
C ARG A 149 -57.99 -38.61 25.33
N PHE A 150 -58.69 -38.48 24.21
CA PHE A 150 -58.78 -37.21 23.49
C PHE A 150 -59.72 -36.22 24.21
N THR A 151 -60.85 -36.71 24.70
CA THR A 151 -61.90 -35.88 25.30
C THR A 151 -61.61 -35.45 26.73
N THR A 152 -60.65 -36.06 27.43
CA THR A 152 -60.22 -35.67 28.80
C THR A 152 -58.96 -34.82 28.83
N GLN A 153 -58.25 -34.69 27.71
CA GLN A 153 -57.09 -33.82 27.63
C GLN A 153 -57.42 -32.36 27.87
N GLN A 154 -56.43 -31.59 28.35
CA GLN A 154 -56.57 -30.14 28.49
C GLN A 154 -56.87 -29.51 27.12
N PRO A 155 -57.70 -28.44 27.05
CA PRO A 155 -58.11 -27.86 25.76
C PRO A 155 -56.96 -27.45 24.83
N ALA A 156 -55.84 -26.96 25.39
CA ALA A 156 -54.64 -26.63 24.62
C ALA A 156 -53.99 -27.87 23.98
N GLU A 157 -54.01 -29.00 24.68
CA GLU A 157 -53.45 -30.25 24.20
C GLU A 157 -54.33 -30.88 23.12
N ARG A 158 -55.66 -30.85 23.28
CA ARG A 158 -56.60 -31.27 22.23
C ARG A 158 -56.37 -30.47 20.94
N LYS A 159 -56.15 -29.15 21.06
CA LYS A 159 -55.84 -28.27 19.93
C LYS A 159 -54.47 -28.60 19.30
N ARG A 160 -53.44 -28.94 20.10
CA ARG A 160 -52.15 -29.42 19.59
C ARG A 160 -52.30 -30.72 18.80
N ILE A 161 -52.99 -31.72 19.36
CA ILE A 161 -53.25 -33.00 18.69
C ILE A 161 -54.03 -32.78 17.40
N LEU A 162 -55.05 -31.93 17.42
CA LEU A 162 -55.78 -31.56 16.22
C LEU A 162 -54.88 -30.88 15.18
N GLY A 163 -53.97 -30.00 15.60
CA GLY A 163 -52.95 -29.40 14.73
C GLY A 163 -52.00 -30.43 14.12
N GLU A 164 -51.63 -31.48 14.85
CA GLU A 164 -50.83 -32.60 14.34
C GLU A 164 -51.61 -33.46 13.35
N ILE A 165 -52.88 -33.76 13.65
CA ILE A 165 -53.83 -34.43 12.73
C ILE A 165 -53.97 -33.62 11.42
N LEU A 166 -54.09 -32.30 11.56
CA LEU A 166 -54.14 -31.32 10.47
C LEU A 166 -52.75 -30.98 9.90
N GLY A 167 -51.67 -31.64 10.33
CA GLY A 167 -50.32 -31.51 9.74
C GLY A 167 -49.81 -30.06 9.71
N LEU A 168 -50.18 -29.25 10.70
CA LEU A 168 -49.88 -27.82 10.73
C LEU A 168 -48.45 -27.50 11.16
N GLY A 169 -47.64 -28.51 11.49
CA GLY A 169 -46.24 -28.34 11.91
C GLY A 169 -45.35 -27.63 10.89
N GLN A 170 -45.69 -27.65 9.58
CA GLN A 170 -44.95 -26.89 8.56
C GLN A 170 -45.02 -25.36 8.80
N TYR A 171 -46.12 -24.87 9.38
CA TYR A 171 -46.28 -23.45 9.67
C TYR A 171 -45.42 -23.01 10.86
N ASP A 172 -45.12 -23.91 11.80
CA ASP A 172 -44.16 -23.63 12.87
C ASP A 172 -42.74 -23.40 12.32
N GLU A 173 -42.35 -24.14 11.28
CA GLU A 173 -41.07 -23.93 10.59
C GLU A 173 -41.06 -22.62 9.79
N TYR A 174 -42.16 -22.27 9.11
CA TYR A 174 -42.27 -20.98 8.43
C TYR A 174 -42.23 -19.81 9.40
N GLN A 175 -42.92 -19.92 10.54
CA GLN A 175 -42.87 -18.96 11.62
C GLN A 175 -41.44 -18.74 12.11
N LYS A 176 -40.72 -19.84 12.39
CA LYS A 176 -39.33 -19.79 12.85
C LYS A 176 -38.43 -19.06 11.85
N ARG A 177 -38.53 -19.39 10.56
CA ARG A 177 -37.74 -18.74 9.50
C ARG A 177 -38.08 -17.26 9.36
N ALA A 178 -39.36 -16.90 9.44
CA ALA A 178 -39.79 -15.50 9.40
C ALA A 178 -39.21 -14.71 10.58
N ARG A 179 -39.27 -15.26 11.79
CA ARG A 179 -38.68 -14.65 12.99
C ARG A 179 -37.16 -14.45 12.87
N GLU A 180 -36.44 -15.45 12.36
CA GLU A 180 -34.99 -15.36 12.14
C GLU A 180 -34.65 -14.25 11.12
N ARG A 181 -35.44 -14.13 10.05
CA ARG A 181 -35.28 -13.07 9.04
C ARG A 181 -35.61 -11.68 9.60
N ALA A 182 -36.71 -11.53 10.33
CA ALA A 182 -37.08 -10.29 11.01
C ALA A 182 -35.95 -9.81 11.94
N ARG A 183 -35.38 -10.73 12.73
CA ARG A 183 -34.25 -10.43 13.61
C ARG A 183 -33.02 -9.96 12.83
N ALA A 184 -32.67 -10.62 11.72
CA ALA A 184 -31.52 -10.24 10.91
C ALA A 184 -31.69 -8.82 10.31
N PHE A 185 -32.88 -8.50 9.81
CA PHE A 185 -33.17 -7.15 9.31
C PHE A 185 -33.18 -6.10 10.42
N LYS A 186 -33.68 -6.43 11.62
CA LYS A 186 -33.59 -5.55 12.79
C LYS A 186 -32.14 -5.22 13.17
N GLU A 187 -31.27 -6.22 13.19
CA GLU A 187 -29.83 -6.02 13.45
C GLU A 187 -29.18 -5.16 12.34
N MET A 188 -29.59 -5.35 11.09
CA MET A 188 -29.15 -4.50 9.97
C MET A 188 -29.60 -3.04 10.11
N VAL A 189 -30.86 -2.80 10.48
CA VAL A 189 -31.39 -1.45 10.74
C VAL A 189 -30.60 -0.77 11.85
N GLN A 190 -30.34 -1.46 12.97
CA GLN A 190 -29.58 -0.91 14.09
C GLN A 190 -28.14 -0.53 13.70
N ARG A 191 -27.49 -1.35 12.88
CA ARG A 191 -26.15 -1.06 12.35
C ARG A 191 -26.17 0.17 11.43
N LEU A 192 -27.13 0.24 10.50
CA LEU A 192 -27.26 1.38 9.59
C LEU A 192 -27.57 2.67 10.34
N ASP A 193 -28.44 2.63 11.35
CA ASP A 193 -28.72 3.77 12.24
C ASP A 193 -27.44 4.25 12.96
N ALA A 194 -26.56 3.32 13.39
CA ALA A 194 -25.28 3.67 14.01
C ALA A 194 -24.29 4.32 13.02
N GLU A 195 -24.13 3.74 11.83
CA GLU A 195 -23.28 4.29 10.75
C GLU A 195 -23.74 5.70 10.33
N MET A 196 -25.06 5.90 10.19
CA MET A 196 -25.64 7.21 9.89
C MET A 196 -25.41 8.20 11.04
N GLY A 197 -25.51 7.76 12.29
CA GLY A 197 -25.24 8.58 13.46
C GLY A 197 -23.79 9.06 13.56
N GLU A 198 -22.82 8.25 13.12
CA GLU A 198 -21.41 8.67 13.01
C GLU A 198 -21.24 9.74 11.91
N ALA A 199 -21.83 9.52 10.74
CA ALA A 199 -21.82 10.49 9.64
C ALA A 199 -22.46 11.83 10.07
N ASP A 200 -23.56 11.79 10.81
CA ASP A 200 -24.26 12.98 11.32
C ASP A 200 -23.41 13.81 12.28
N ARG A 201 -22.60 13.16 13.14
CA ARG A 201 -21.67 13.87 14.04
C ARG A 201 -20.57 14.60 13.28
N GLU A 202 -20.02 13.98 12.23
CA GLU A 202 -18.99 14.63 11.41
C GLU A 202 -19.59 15.78 10.58
N LEU A 203 -20.77 15.56 9.99
CA LEU A 203 -21.51 16.59 9.26
C LEU A 203 -21.90 17.79 10.13
N ALA A 204 -22.09 17.61 11.44
CA ALA A 204 -22.33 18.71 12.36
C ALA A 204 -21.15 19.72 12.45
N HIS A 205 -19.94 19.31 12.08
CA HIS A 205 -18.75 20.17 12.03
C HIS A 205 -18.61 20.92 10.69
N GLU A 206 -19.44 20.63 9.69
CA GLU A 206 -19.35 21.27 8.38
C GLU A 206 -19.41 22.81 8.41
N PRO A 207 -20.25 23.48 9.23
CA PRO A 207 -20.22 24.95 9.33
C PRO A 207 -18.87 25.50 9.81
N LEU A 208 -18.21 24.78 10.73
CA LEU A 208 -16.87 25.13 11.19
C LEU A 208 -15.84 24.98 10.07
N TYR A 209 -15.91 23.89 9.29
CA TYR A 209 -14.99 23.66 8.18
C TYR A 209 -15.18 24.68 7.05
N LEU A 210 -16.42 25.09 6.77
CA LEU A 210 -16.71 26.16 5.81
C LEU A 210 -16.17 27.51 6.27
N ALA A 211 -16.33 27.85 7.55
CA ALA A 211 -15.76 29.07 8.12
C ALA A 211 -14.21 29.07 8.06
N GLN A 212 -13.58 27.92 8.35
CA GLN A 212 -12.12 27.74 8.19
C GLN A 212 -11.66 27.88 6.74
N GLU A 213 -12.43 27.35 5.78
CA GLU A 213 -12.12 27.51 4.36
C GLU A 213 -12.21 28.98 3.92
N GLU A 214 -13.25 29.70 4.37
CA GLU A 214 -13.44 31.12 4.06
C GLU A 214 -12.31 31.99 4.67
N GLU A 215 -11.97 31.76 5.94
CA GLU A 215 -10.88 32.46 6.63
C GLU A 215 -9.53 32.20 5.94
N ALA A 216 -9.20 30.93 5.66
CA ALA A 216 -7.96 30.59 4.98
C ALA A 216 -7.92 31.14 3.54
N THR A 217 -9.06 31.18 2.84
CA THR A 217 -9.15 31.80 1.51
C THR A 217 -8.86 33.30 1.56
N ALA A 218 -9.44 34.00 2.54
CA ALA A 218 -9.19 35.42 2.74
C ALA A 218 -7.72 35.70 3.09
N GLN A 219 -7.13 34.86 3.95
CA GLN A 219 -5.73 34.96 4.35
C GLN A 219 -4.77 34.73 3.19
N VAL A 220 -4.99 33.69 2.36
CA VAL A 220 -4.21 33.46 1.13
C VAL A 220 -4.28 34.66 0.20
N LYS A 221 -5.48 35.21 -0.03
CA LYS A 221 -5.66 36.38 -0.91
C LYS A 221 -4.94 37.62 -0.40
N ALA A 222 -4.96 37.85 0.92
CA ALA A 222 -4.22 38.96 1.54
C ALA A 222 -2.70 38.79 1.37
N LEU A 223 -2.18 37.59 1.66
CA LEU A 223 -0.75 37.28 1.55
C LEU A 223 -0.24 37.27 0.11
N GLU A 224 -1.06 36.89 -0.88
CA GLU A 224 -0.73 37.05 -2.30
C GLU A 224 -0.61 38.52 -2.70
N GLY A 225 -1.40 39.41 -2.07
CA GLY A 225 -1.26 40.86 -2.20
C GLY A 225 0.08 41.34 -1.63
N GLU A 226 0.38 40.96 -0.37
CA GLU A 226 1.64 41.28 0.29
C GLU A 226 2.87 40.77 -0.50
N GLU A 227 2.80 39.55 -1.06
CA GLU A 227 3.91 38.96 -1.82
C GLU A 227 4.19 39.78 -3.08
N ARG A 228 3.13 40.18 -3.81
CA ARG A 228 3.26 41.00 -5.02
C ARG A 228 3.89 42.36 -4.73
N GLU A 229 3.54 42.97 -3.60
CA GLU A 229 4.13 44.25 -3.19
C GLU A 229 5.60 44.09 -2.79
N ALA A 230 5.92 43.07 -1.99
CA ALA A 230 7.29 42.78 -1.57
C ALA A 230 8.19 42.41 -2.75
N ASP A 231 7.70 41.59 -3.70
CA ASP A 231 8.45 41.19 -4.90
C ASP A 231 8.71 42.40 -5.82
N ARG A 232 7.74 43.31 -5.98
CA ARG A 232 7.95 44.56 -6.72
C ARG A 232 9.00 45.45 -6.06
N ALA A 233 8.95 45.60 -4.73
CA ALA A 233 9.93 46.39 -3.98
C ALA A 233 11.34 45.79 -4.09
N PHE A 234 11.46 44.48 -3.93
CA PHE A 234 12.71 43.74 -4.09
C PHE A 234 13.31 43.93 -5.49
N ARG A 235 12.54 43.64 -6.56
CA ARG A 235 13.01 43.81 -7.95
C ARG A 235 13.40 45.25 -8.27
N GLY A 236 12.66 46.21 -7.72
CA GLY A 236 12.95 47.64 -7.88
C GLY A 236 14.31 48.04 -7.27
N LEU A 237 14.63 47.53 -6.08
CA LEU A 237 15.93 47.75 -5.42
C LEU A 237 17.06 46.95 -6.09
N GLU A 238 16.79 45.71 -6.49
CA GLU A 238 17.77 44.84 -7.16
C GLU A 238 18.26 45.50 -8.46
N ALA A 239 17.34 46.05 -9.26
CA ALA A 239 17.68 46.79 -10.48
C ALA A 239 18.56 48.02 -10.19
N GLN A 240 18.27 48.77 -9.12
CA GLN A 240 19.05 49.95 -8.72
C GLN A 240 20.46 49.57 -8.25
N VAL A 241 20.57 48.54 -7.41
CA VAL A 241 21.86 48.01 -6.93
C VAL A 241 22.70 47.56 -8.12
N ARG A 242 22.14 46.80 -9.07
CA ARG A 242 22.88 46.32 -10.25
C ARG A 242 23.48 47.47 -11.08
N VAL A 243 22.70 48.52 -11.34
CA VAL A 243 23.20 49.70 -12.09
C VAL A 243 24.35 50.38 -11.35
N LEU A 244 24.25 50.53 -10.04
CA LEU A 244 25.30 51.16 -9.24
C LEU A 244 26.54 50.27 -9.06
N GLU A 245 26.39 48.94 -9.06
CA GLU A 245 27.51 48.00 -9.05
C GLU A 245 28.32 48.04 -10.35
N GLU A 246 27.65 48.16 -11.49
CA GLU A 246 28.31 48.37 -12.79
C GLU A 246 29.14 49.66 -12.77
N ARG A 247 28.56 50.77 -12.29
CA ARG A 247 29.28 52.05 -12.12
C ARG A 247 30.43 51.99 -11.10
N ALA A 248 30.28 51.19 -10.04
CA ALA A 248 31.35 50.96 -9.07
C ALA A 248 32.55 50.24 -9.69
N ARG A 249 32.31 49.27 -10.58
CA ARG A 249 33.37 48.58 -11.34
C ARG A 249 34.05 49.55 -12.31
N GLU A 250 33.28 50.36 -13.03
CA GLU A 250 33.84 51.42 -13.90
C GLU A 250 34.76 52.38 -13.12
N ALA A 251 34.34 52.78 -11.91
CA ALA A 251 35.16 53.63 -11.04
C ALA A 251 36.46 52.94 -10.59
N GLN A 252 36.42 51.64 -10.28
CA GLN A 252 37.62 50.87 -9.90
C GLN A 252 38.61 50.74 -11.06
N ASP A 253 38.11 50.41 -12.26
CA ASP A 253 38.96 50.31 -13.46
C ASP A 253 39.59 51.65 -13.83
N LEU A 254 38.82 52.74 -13.75
CA LEU A 254 39.33 54.09 -14.02
C LEU A 254 40.36 54.52 -12.97
N ALA A 255 40.16 54.19 -11.69
CA ALA A 255 41.14 54.47 -10.64
C ALA A 255 42.48 53.76 -10.88
N ARG A 256 42.46 52.52 -11.39
CA ARG A 256 43.69 51.78 -11.75
C ARG A 256 44.43 52.44 -12.91
N ARG A 257 43.71 52.82 -13.97
CA ARG A 257 44.29 53.53 -15.13
C ARG A 257 44.92 54.86 -14.72
N LEU A 258 44.22 55.61 -13.87
CA LEU A 258 44.71 56.88 -13.34
C LEU A 258 46.01 56.72 -12.54
N GLU A 259 46.12 55.66 -11.73
CA GLU A 259 47.36 55.38 -10.99
C GLU A 259 48.53 55.07 -11.94
N GLU A 260 48.30 54.29 -13.00
CA GLU A 260 49.29 54.03 -14.05
C GLU A 260 49.70 55.31 -14.78
N ALA A 261 48.74 56.18 -15.13
CA ALA A 261 48.99 57.46 -15.79
C ALA A 261 49.82 58.41 -14.90
N ARG A 262 49.51 58.50 -13.59
CA ARG A 262 50.28 59.28 -12.62
C ARG A 262 51.73 58.80 -12.48
N ARG A 263 51.96 57.48 -12.48
CA ARG A 263 53.33 56.92 -12.45
C ARG A 263 54.13 57.29 -13.70
N ARG A 264 53.51 57.23 -14.88
CA ARG A 264 54.13 57.65 -16.16
C ARG A 264 54.44 59.15 -16.16
N LEU A 265 53.53 59.97 -15.65
CA LEU A 265 53.72 61.40 -15.51
C LEU A 265 54.93 61.72 -14.62
N GLN A 266 55.02 61.12 -13.43
CA GLN A 266 56.13 61.32 -12.50
C GLN A 266 57.50 60.90 -13.10
N ALA A 267 57.54 59.77 -13.83
CA ALA A 267 58.75 59.32 -14.50
C ALA A 267 59.22 60.32 -15.59
N LEU A 268 58.26 60.88 -16.34
CA LEU A 268 58.52 61.87 -17.38
C LEU A 268 58.99 63.22 -16.80
N GLU A 269 58.39 63.67 -15.68
CA GLU A 269 58.84 64.88 -14.97
C GLU A 269 60.28 64.76 -14.49
N LYS A 270 60.64 63.60 -13.92
CA LYS A 270 62.01 63.32 -13.48
C LYS A 270 63.00 63.35 -14.65
N ARG A 271 62.64 62.69 -15.77
CA ARG A 271 63.46 62.69 -16.99
C ARG A 271 63.68 64.10 -17.55
N LEU A 272 62.63 64.92 -17.55
CA LEU A 272 62.70 66.31 -18.01
C LEU A 272 63.62 67.14 -17.11
N GLN A 273 63.51 67.01 -15.78
CA GLN A 273 64.38 67.71 -14.83
C GLN A 273 65.86 67.36 -15.00
N GLU A 274 66.17 66.07 -15.20
CA GLU A 274 67.54 65.60 -15.45
C GLU A 274 68.11 66.19 -16.75
N ARG A 275 67.30 66.23 -17.81
CA ARG A 275 67.69 66.81 -19.11
C ARG A 275 67.85 68.34 -19.04
N GLU A 276 66.98 69.05 -18.33
CA GLU A 276 67.07 70.50 -18.13
C GLU A 276 68.26 70.91 -17.27
N ALA A 277 68.61 70.12 -16.24
CA ALA A 277 69.84 70.32 -15.48
C ALA A 277 71.08 70.17 -16.37
N ARG A 278 71.13 69.09 -17.17
CA ARG A 278 72.24 68.84 -18.09
C ARG A 278 72.37 69.93 -19.16
N LEU A 279 71.26 70.49 -19.65
CA LEU A 279 71.28 71.61 -20.59
C LEU A 279 71.87 72.88 -19.96
N ARG A 280 71.52 73.19 -18.70
CA ARG A 280 72.08 74.34 -17.97
C ARG A 280 73.59 74.22 -17.78
N ASP A 281 74.08 73.03 -17.42
CA ASP A 281 75.51 72.79 -17.23
C ASP A 281 76.31 73.00 -18.54
N LEU A 282 75.77 72.53 -19.67
CA LEU A 282 76.38 72.72 -21.00
C LEU A 282 76.34 74.19 -21.45
N GLN A 283 75.27 74.92 -21.14
CA GLN A 283 75.15 76.35 -21.45
C GLN A 283 76.11 77.22 -20.61
N ALA A 284 76.36 76.86 -19.35
CA ALA A 284 77.34 77.54 -18.51
C ALA A 284 78.78 77.38 -19.04
N LEU A 285 79.09 76.24 -19.64
CA LEU A 285 80.38 76.00 -20.31
C LEU A 285 80.54 76.85 -21.57
N LEU A 286 79.49 76.98 -22.37
CA LEU A 286 79.48 77.82 -23.58
C LEU A 286 79.68 79.32 -23.27
N ALA A 287 79.23 79.80 -22.11
CA ALA A 287 79.42 81.19 -21.70
C ALA A 287 80.88 81.60 -21.44
N ARG A 288 81.79 80.63 -21.26
CA ARG A 288 83.24 80.87 -21.03
C ARG A 288 84.07 80.74 -22.32
N GLN A 289 83.41 80.72 -23.47
CA GLN A 289 84.03 80.51 -24.78
C GLN A 289 85.16 81.49 -25.10
N GLU A 290 84.97 82.80 -24.85
CA GLU A 290 86.02 83.80 -25.12
C GLU A 290 87.23 83.64 -24.18
N GLU A 291 87.00 83.37 -22.89
CA GLU A 291 88.03 83.09 -21.88
C GLU A 291 88.89 81.88 -22.27
N ILE A 292 88.24 80.81 -22.77
CA ILE A 292 88.89 79.56 -23.17
C ILE A 292 89.70 79.71 -24.47
N LEU A 293 89.19 80.49 -25.43
CA LEU A 293 89.86 80.71 -26.72
C LEU A 293 91.09 81.62 -26.63
N ASP A 294 91.09 82.61 -25.73
CA ASP A 294 92.27 83.48 -25.52
C ASP A 294 93.40 82.76 -24.76
N GLY A 295 93.07 81.90 -23.79
CA GLY A 295 94.04 81.03 -23.10
C GLY A 295 94.74 80.04 -24.04
N LEU A 296 94.06 79.61 -25.12
CA LEU A 296 94.62 78.75 -26.17
C LEU A 296 95.67 79.44 -27.04
N ARG A 297 95.51 80.73 -27.36
CA ARG A 297 96.50 81.48 -28.16
C ARG A 297 97.81 81.68 -27.39
N ALA A 298 97.73 82.00 -26.09
CA ALA A 298 98.90 82.14 -25.23
C ALA A 298 99.66 80.81 -25.05
N LEU A 299 98.93 79.68 -25.03
CA LEU A 299 99.51 78.34 -24.97
C LEU A 299 100.27 77.97 -26.27
N GLU A 300 99.79 78.41 -27.44
CA GLU A 300 100.44 78.14 -28.73
C GLU A 300 101.81 78.80 -28.87
N GLU A 301 102.00 80.03 -28.37
CA GLU A 301 103.28 80.74 -28.38
C GLU A 301 104.32 80.12 -27.43
N ALA A 302 103.92 79.74 -26.22
CA ALA A 302 104.78 79.06 -25.25
C ALA A 302 105.20 77.66 -25.75
N ARG A 303 104.30 76.95 -26.45
CA ARG A 303 104.57 75.65 -27.07
C ARG A 303 105.56 75.71 -28.23
N LEU A 304 105.64 76.81 -28.97
CA LEU A 304 106.59 76.94 -30.07
C LEU A 304 108.04 76.93 -29.56
N ARG A 305 108.30 77.62 -28.44
CA ARG A 305 109.61 77.64 -27.75
C ARG A 305 109.89 76.32 -27.03
N GLN A 306 108.85 75.70 -26.48
CA GLN A 306 108.95 74.38 -25.88
C GLN A 306 109.34 73.33 -26.94
N ARG A 307 108.77 73.38 -28.15
CA ARG A 307 109.03 72.43 -29.26
C ARG A 307 110.46 72.41 -29.77
N GLU A 308 111.21 73.51 -29.72
CA GLU A 308 112.63 73.49 -30.10
C GLU A 308 113.51 72.75 -29.09
N LEU A 309 113.22 72.90 -27.79
CA LEU A 309 113.92 72.24 -26.69
C LEU A 309 113.43 70.80 -26.48
N LEU A 310 112.12 70.58 -26.62
CA LEU A 310 111.47 69.28 -26.66
C LEU A 310 111.90 68.50 -27.89
N GLY A 311 112.10 69.07 -29.09
CA GLY A 311 112.50 68.28 -30.27
C GLY A 311 113.82 67.51 -30.09
N ARG A 312 114.70 67.98 -29.20
CA ARG A 312 115.92 67.26 -28.79
C ARG A 312 115.68 66.29 -27.63
N MET A 313 114.79 66.60 -26.68
CA MET A 313 114.43 65.75 -25.54
C MET A 313 113.33 64.70 -25.83
N GLU A 314 112.45 64.92 -26.81
CA GLU A 314 111.35 64.06 -27.29
C GLU A 314 111.88 62.93 -28.15
N ARG A 315 113.02 63.12 -28.84
CA ARG A 315 113.72 61.99 -29.45
C ARG A 315 114.25 61.02 -28.39
N GLN A 316 114.68 61.53 -27.24
CA GLN A 316 115.12 60.73 -26.10
C GLN A 316 113.94 60.12 -25.31
N ARG A 317 112.86 60.89 -25.11
CA ARG A 317 111.71 60.55 -24.28
C ARG A 317 110.64 59.75 -25.03
N GLY A 318 110.38 60.06 -26.30
CA GLY A 318 109.39 59.39 -27.14
C GLY A 318 109.69 57.91 -27.34
N LEU A 319 110.97 57.55 -27.46
CA LEU A 319 111.39 56.15 -27.49
C LEU A 319 111.29 55.47 -26.11
N SER A 320 111.28 56.21 -25.01
CA SER A 320 111.04 55.66 -23.66
C SER A 320 109.53 55.52 -23.34
N GLU A 321 108.69 56.42 -23.85
CA GLU A 321 107.23 56.41 -23.66
C GLU A 321 106.52 55.40 -24.58
N GLU A 322 106.99 55.19 -25.81
CA GLU A 322 106.45 54.16 -26.72
C GLU A 322 106.64 52.75 -26.14
N LYS A 323 107.75 52.49 -25.45
CA LYS A 323 107.98 51.25 -24.68
C LYS A 323 106.93 51.07 -23.57
N ASN A 324 106.76 52.08 -22.72
CA ASN A 324 105.84 52.03 -21.57
C ASN A 324 104.35 52.03 -21.97
N ALA A 325 103.98 52.52 -23.16
CA ALA A 325 102.59 52.54 -23.65
C ALA A 325 102.16 51.18 -24.22
N LEU A 326 103.08 50.48 -24.90
CA LEU A 326 102.85 49.14 -25.44
C LEU A 326 102.70 48.10 -24.32
N GLU A 327 103.48 48.22 -23.23
CA GLU A 327 103.34 47.37 -22.03
C GLU A 327 101.99 47.54 -21.31
N ARG A 328 101.43 48.76 -21.26
CA ARG A 328 100.13 49.03 -20.62
C ARG A 328 98.92 48.55 -21.43
N ARG A 329 98.97 48.62 -22.75
CA ARG A 329 97.90 48.13 -23.64
C ARG A 329 97.72 46.61 -23.54
N LEU A 330 98.82 45.88 -23.38
CA LEU A 330 98.81 44.43 -23.20
C LEU A 330 98.11 44.03 -21.88
N LEU A 331 98.29 44.81 -20.82
CA LEU A 331 97.69 44.57 -19.49
C LEU A 331 96.17 44.84 -19.46
N GLN A 332 95.69 45.90 -20.14
CA GLN A 332 94.27 46.27 -20.16
C GLN A 332 93.40 45.27 -20.94
N ALA A 333 93.91 44.74 -22.07
CA ALA A 333 93.20 43.74 -22.87
C ALA A 333 92.96 42.43 -22.10
N ARG A 334 93.88 42.10 -21.18
CA ARG A 334 93.79 40.92 -20.31
C ARG A 334 92.72 41.07 -19.22
N HIS A 335 92.66 42.23 -18.55
CA HIS A 335 91.67 42.48 -17.49
C HIS A 335 90.22 42.58 -17.98
N ALA A 336 89.98 43.07 -19.19
CA ALA A 336 88.63 43.12 -19.76
C ALA A 336 88.04 41.71 -19.97
N LEU A 337 88.87 40.77 -20.44
CA LEU A 337 88.48 39.39 -20.68
C LEU A 337 88.23 38.62 -19.36
N GLU A 338 88.99 38.92 -18.31
CA GLU A 338 88.80 38.35 -16.95
C GLU A 338 87.46 38.78 -16.30
N SER A 339 87.01 40.02 -16.52
CA SER A 339 85.74 40.54 -15.99
C SER A 339 84.51 39.89 -16.65
N GLU A 340 84.59 39.61 -17.95
CA GLU A 340 83.51 38.94 -18.68
C GLU A 340 83.32 37.48 -18.23
N VAL A 341 84.43 36.78 -17.96
CA VAL A 341 84.43 35.42 -17.36
C VAL A 341 83.71 35.41 -16.00
N SER A 342 84.01 36.37 -15.12
CA SER A 342 83.36 36.45 -13.80
C SER A 342 81.85 36.64 -13.90
N THR A 343 81.38 37.48 -14.82
CA THR A 343 79.95 37.80 -14.97
C THR A 343 79.13 36.62 -15.51
N VAL A 344 79.69 35.85 -16.45
CA VAL A 344 79.03 34.65 -17.00
C VAL A 344 79.01 33.52 -15.96
N ARG A 345 80.03 33.43 -15.10
CA ARG A 345 80.12 32.44 -14.02
C ARG A 345 79.02 32.63 -12.96
N ASP A 346 78.76 33.86 -12.53
CA ASP A 346 77.68 34.17 -11.57
C ASP A 346 76.27 33.86 -12.12
N ARG A 347 76.05 34.08 -13.43
CA ARG A 347 74.76 33.77 -14.08
C ARG A 347 74.53 32.26 -14.21
N LEU A 348 75.59 31.50 -14.48
CA LEU A 348 75.56 30.04 -14.51
C LEU A 348 75.17 29.45 -13.14
N GLU A 349 75.72 29.98 -12.05
CA GLU A 349 75.42 29.51 -10.69
C GLU A 349 73.93 29.68 -10.33
N LYS A 350 73.35 30.86 -10.59
CA LYS A 350 71.93 31.15 -10.33
C LYS A 350 70.95 30.36 -11.20
N ALA A 351 71.36 29.94 -12.39
CA ALA A 351 70.56 29.08 -13.27
C ALA A 351 70.60 27.62 -12.79
N LEU A 352 71.78 27.14 -12.35
CA LEU A 352 71.95 25.79 -11.80
C LEU A 352 71.15 25.58 -10.50
N GLU A 353 71.05 26.58 -9.61
CA GLU A 353 70.23 26.45 -8.39
C GLU A 353 68.74 26.23 -8.69
N ARG A 354 68.19 26.93 -9.69
CA ARG A 354 66.78 26.78 -10.10
C ARG A 354 66.52 25.46 -10.83
N ALA A 355 67.53 24.93 -11.53
CA ALA A 355 67.44 23.65 -12.24
C ALA A 355 67.48 22.41 -11.30
N ARG A 356 68.01 22.52 -10.07
CA ARG A 356 68.18 21.39 -9.13
C ARG A 356 66.88 20.67 -8.75
N ALA A 357 65.73 21.35 -8.83
CA ALA A 357 64.44 20.77 -8.45
C ALA A 357 63.76 19.94 -9.58
N ALA A 358 64.29 19.96 -10.81
CA ALA A 358 63.62 19.41 -11.98
C ALA A 358 63.36 17.88 -11.88
N GLU A 359 64.34 17.08 -11.47
CA GLU A 359 64.19 15.62 -11.37
C GLU A 359 63.18 15.20 -10.29
N ARG A 360 63.20 15.89 -9.13
CA ARG A 360 62.24 15.63 -8.05
C ARG A 360 60.82 15.98 -8.47
N LEU A 361 60.63 17.14 -9.11
CA LEU A 361 59.33 17.58 -9.62
C LEU A 361 58.82 16.68 -10.74
N GLN A 362 59.72 16.13 -11.57
CA GLN A 362 59.37 15.14 -12.60
C GLN A 362 58.74 13.88 -11.99
N ALA A 363 59.39 13.31 -10.96
CA ALA A 363 58.86 12.13 -10.27
C ALA A 363 57.52 12.40 -9.58
N GLU A 364 57.33 13.61 -9.03
CA GLU A 364 56.08 14.03 -8.40
C GLU A 364 54.93 14.20 -9.40
N VAL A 365 55.20 14.78 -10.57
CA VAL A 365 54.22 14.90 -11.67
C VAL A 365 53.78 13.51 -12.17
N GLU A 366 54.70 12.57 -12.39
CA GLU A 366 54.35 11.22 -12.84
C GLU A 366 53.49 10.45 -11.82
N ARG A 367 53.81 10.58 -10.52
CA ARG A 367 52.97 10.02 -9.45
C ARG A 367 51.57 10.61 -9.46
N LEU A 368 51.45 11.94 -9.48
CA LEU A 368 50.15 12.64 -9.45
C LEU A 368 49.34 12.37 -10.73
N ARG A 369 49.98 12.26 -11.90
CA ARG A 369 49.31 11.84 -13.14
C ARG A 369 48.69 10.46 -13.03
N THR A 370 49.42 9.51 -12.45
CA THR A 370 48.93 8.15 -12.24
C THR A 370 47.74 8.13 -11.27
N GLU A 371 47.81 8.89 -10.18
CA GLU A 371 46.71 9.04 -9.22
C GLU A 371 45.46 9.68 -9.86
N VAL A 372 45.63 10.76 -10.62
CA VAL A 372 44.53 11.44 -11.33
C VAL A 372 43.92 10.53 -12.41
N ALA A 373 44.74 9.77 -13.15
CA ALA A 373 44.25 8.83 -14.15
C ALA A 373 43.37 7.74 -13.53
N ARG A 374 43.79 7.15 -12.41
CA ARG A 374 43.01 6.17 -11.65
C ARG A 374 41.67 6.75 -11.17
N LEU A 375 41.68 7.99 -10.64
CA LEU A 375 40.45 8.65 -10.19
C LEU A 375 39.52 9.00 -11.36
N LYS A 376 40.05 9.30 -12.55
CA LYS A 376 39.23 9.49 -13.77
C LYS A 376 38.58 8.19 -14.27
N GLU A 377 39.19 7.04 -14.04
CA GLU A 377 38.54 5.75 -14.29
C GLU A 377 37.35 5.54 -13.34
N VAL A 378 37.51 5.86 -12.05
CA VAL A 378 36.43 5.83 -11.06
C VAL A 378 35.31 6.82 -11.42
N GLN A 379 35.64 7.97 -11.99
CA GLN A 379 34.66 8.95 -12.48
C GLN A 379 33.82 8.36 -13.63
N ARG A 380 34.45 7.68 -14.59
CA ARG A 380 33.74 6.98 -15.67
C ARG A 380 32.87 5.84 -15.14
N GLU A 381 33.36 5.09 -14.14
CA GLU A 381 32.56 4.05 -13.49
C GLU A 381 31.33 4.66 -12.77
N GLN A 382 31.49 5.81 -12.13
CA GLN A 382 30.38 6.54 -11.50
C GLN A 382 29.32 6.95 -12.52
N GLU A 383 29.73 7.51 -13.67
CA GLU A 383 28.81 7.88 -14.76
C GLU A 383 28.05 6.65 -15.29
N ALA A 384 28.74 5.53 -15.53
CA ALA A 384 28.12 4.28 -15.97
C ALA A 384 27.14 3.71 -14.92
N LEU A 385 27.49 3.76 -13.63
CA LEU A 385 26.60 3.34 -12.54
C LEU A 385 25.38 4.26 -12.39
N GLN A 386 25.50 5.56 -12.70
CA GLN A 386 24.37 6.48 -12.71
C GLN A 386 23.39 6.15 -13.85
N GLU A 387 23.90 5.88 -15.05
CA GLU A 387 23.07 5.42 -16.19
C GLU A 387 22.38 4.09 -15.87
N GLN A 388 23.12 3.12 -15.31
CA GLN A 388 22.56 1.83 -14.88
C GLN A 388 21.43 2.02 -13.85
N ARG A 389 21.62 2.92 -12.87
CA ARG A 389 20.58 3.24 -11.88
C ARG A 389 19.33 3.83 -12.52
N GLN A 390 19.49 4.73 -13.50
CA GLN A 390 18.36 5.32 -14.21
C GLN A 390 17.59 4.27 -15.01
N ALA A 391 18.29 3.36 -15.69
CA ALA A 391 17.68 2.25 -16.42
C ALA A 391 16.86 1.33 -15.50
N LEU A 392 17.42 0.95 -14.34
CA LEU A 392 16.73 0.11 -13.36
C LEU A 392 15.49 0.79 -12.76
N LEU A 393 15.57 2.09 -12.46
CA LEU A 393 14.42 2.85 -11.96
C LEU A 393 13.32 3.01 -13.01
N ALA A 394 13.69 3.17 -14.29
CA ALA A 394 12.74 3.21 -15.40
C ALA A 394 12.04 1.85 -15.58
N GLU A 395 12.79 0.74 -15.56
CA GLU A 395 12.22 -0.61 -15.60
C GLU A 395 11.26 -0.83 -14.42
N ARG A 396 11.64 -0.42 -13.21
CA ARG A 396 10.79 -0.52 -12.02
C ARG A 396 9.47 0.24 -12.18
N ALA A 397 9.52 1.48 -12.67
CA ALA A 397 8.32 2.28 -12.90
C ALA A 397 7.38 1.64 -13.93
N THR A 398 7.93 1.08 -15.02
CA THR A 398 7.12 0.38 -16.03
C THR A 398 6.45 -0.88 -15.48
N LEU A 399 7.16 -1.64 -14.64
CA LEU A 399 6.62 -2.84 -14.00
C LEU A 399 5.60 -2.52 -12.90
N GLU A 400 5.78 -1.43 -12.14
CA GLU A 400 4.78 -0.94 -11.18
C GLU A 400 3.46 -0.58 -11.88
N GLU A 401 3.54 0.16 -12.99
CA GLU A 401 2.35 0.52 -13.78
C GLU A 401 1.66 -0.72 -14.38
N ALA A 402 2.44 -1.64 -14.98
CA ALA A 402 1.91 -2.89 -15.52
C ALA A 402 1.28 -3.77 -14.43
N SER A 403 1.88 -3.81 -13.23
CA SER A 403 1.33 -4.54 -12.07
C SER A 403 0.03 -3.93 -11.57
N GLY A 404 -0.10 -2.60 -11.63
CA GLY A 404 -1.35 -1.89 -11.34
C GLY A 404 -2.47 -2.30 -12.30
N ARG A 405 -2.20 -2.28 -13.61
CA ARG A 405 -3.17 -2.71 -14.65
C ARG A 405 -3.60 -4.15 -14.49
N LEU A 406 -2.66 -5.08 -14.27
CA LEU A 406 -2.96 -6.49 -14.01
C LEU A 406 -3.86 -6.67 -12.78
N ARG A 407 -3.65 -5.88 -11.72
CA ARG A 407 -4.47 -5.94 -10.50
C ARG A 407 -5.91 -5.45 -10.76
N GLU A 408 -6.09 -4.38 -11.54
CA GLU A 408 -7.40 -3.88 -11.95
C GLU A 408 -8.13 -4.90 -12.84
N GLU A 409 -7.46 -5.46 -13.85
CA GLU A 409 -8.03 -6.49 -14.74
C GLU A 409 -8.46 -7.73 -13.96
N MET A 410 -7.65 -8.19 -13.01
CA MET A 410 -8.00 -9.30 -12.12
C MET A 410 -9.22 -9.00 -11.25
N GLN A 411 -9.36 -7.77 -10.75
CA GLN A 411 -10.51 -7.38 -9.94
C GLN A 411 -11.80 -7.39 -10.77
N VAL A 412 -11.76 -6.81 -11.96
CA VAL A 412 -12.89 -6.83 -12.91
C VAL A 412 -13.28 -8.26 -13.28
N LEU A 413 -12.29 -9.15 -13.53
CA LEU A 413 -12.56 -10.55 -13.80
C LEU A 413 -13.20 -11.28 -12.62
N ARG A 414 -12.74 -11.03 -11.39
CA ARG A 414 -13.35 -11.61 -10.17
C ARG A 414 -14.79 -11.19 -9.97
N GLU A 415 -15.08 -9.91 -10.18
CA GLU A 415 -16.43 -9.38 -10.07
C GLU A 415 -17.34 -10.01 -11.13
N ARG A 416 -16.87 -10.16 -12.37
CA ARG A 416 -17.61 -10.86 -13.46
C ARG A 416 -17.86 -12.34 -13.15
N VAL A 417 -16.85 -13.06 -12.66
CA VAL A 417 -16.98 -14.47 -12.25
C VAL A 417 -17.97 -14.60 -11.08
N GLY A 418 -17.91 -13.71 -10.09
CA GLY A 418 -18.83 -13.68 -8.96
C GLY A 418 -20.29 -13.46 -9.39
N LEU A 419 -20.53 -12.54 -10.33
CA LEU A 419 -21.86 -12.29 -10.92
C LEU A 419 -22.38 -13.52 -11.69
N LEU A 420 -21.52 -14.19 -12.46
CA LEU A 420 -21.90 -15.40 -13.22
C LEU A 420 -22.17 -16.61 -12.31
N GLN A 421 -21.47 -16.74 -11.18
CA GLN A 421 -21.69 -17.82 -10.21
C GLN A 421 -22.98 -17.61 -9.38
N ALA A 422 -23.34 -16.35 -9.10
CA ALA A 422 -24.54 -16.01 -8.32
C ALA A 422 -25.85 -16.05 -9.14
N ALA A 423 -25.78 -16.05 -10.47
CA ALA A 423 -26.96 -16.04 -11.33
C ALA A 423 -27.73 -17.38 -11.28
N THR A 424 -29.05 -17.32 -11.10
CA THR A 424 -29.97 -18.48 -11.09
C THR A 424 -30.91 -18.52 -12.29
N GLU A 425 -31.00 -17.44 -13.07
CA GLU A 425 -31.85 -17.31 -14.25
C GLU A 425 -31.13 -17.81 -15.54
N PRO A 426 -31.86 -18.28 -16.57
CA PRO A 426 -31.29 -18.77 -17.84
C PRO A 426 -30.80 -17.65 -18.77
N ARG A 427 -30.37 -16.50 -18.21
CA ARG A 427 -29.89 -15.32 -18.92
C ARG A 427 -28.57 -14.84 -18.31
N CYS A 428 -27.65 -14.41 -19.15
CA CYS A 428 -26.36 -13.89 -18.72
C CYS A 428 -26.54 -12.54 -17.99
N PRO A 429 -26.04 -12.37 -16.75
CA PRO A 429 -26.17 -11.13 -15.98
C PRO A 429 -25.36 -9.95 -16.54
N LEU A 430 -24.43 -10.20 -17.48
CA LEU A 430 -23.58 -9.17 -18.07
C LEU A 430 -24.13 -8.63 -19.40
N CYS A 431 -24.83 -9.46 -20.20
CA CYS A 431 -25.29 -9.09 -21.54
C CYS A 431 -26.73 -9.51 -21.87
N GLN A 432 -27.44 -10.14 -20.94
CA GLN A 432 -28.85 -10.56 -21.03
C GLN A 432 -29.19 -11.60 -22.13
N GLN A 433 -28.19 -12.16 -22.80
CA GLN A 433 -28.37 -13.27 -23.74
C GLN A 433 -28.77 -14.58 -23.03
N PRO A 434 -29.49 -15.50 -23.69
CA PRO A 434 -29.78 -16.83 -23.14
C PRO A 434 -28.46 -17.53 -22.78
N LEU A 435 -28.38 -18.06 -21.56
CA LEU A 435 -27.17 -18.71 -21.07
C LEU A 435 -27.54 -20.07 -20.47
N SER A 436 -27.14 -21.15 -21.14
CA SER A 436 -27.34 -22.50 -20.62
C SER A 436 -26.42 -22.78 -19.41
N PRO A 437 -26.77 -23.73 -18.54
CA PRO A 437 -25.92 -24.13 -17.41
C PRO A 437 -24.51 -24.59 -17.85
N GLU A 438 -24.40 -25.22 -19.02
CA GLU A 438 -23.15 -25.71 -19.61
C GLU A 438 -22.29 -24.55 -20.15
N GLU A 439 -22.88 -23.59 -20.87
CA GLU A 439 -22.20 -22.38 -21.33
C GLU A 439 -21.74 -21.50 -20.16
N ARG A 440 -22.54 -21.41 -19.09
CA ARG A 440 -22.18 -20.69 -17.86
C ARG A 440 -20.97 -21.33 -17.17
N ALA A 441 -20.97 -22.66 -17.02
CA ALA A 441 -19.85 -23.38 -16.43
C ALA A 441 -18.57 -23.20 -17.25
N ARG A 442 -18.68 -23.21 -18.59
CA ARG A 442 -17.57 -22.97 -19.52
C ARG A 442 -17.01 -21.54 -19.41
N LEU A 443 -17.87 -20.52 -19.40
CA LEU A 443 -17.47 -19.11 -19.24
C LEU A 443 -16.78 -18.84 -17.89
N VAL A 444 -17.31 -19.41 -16.79
CA VAL A 444 -16.68 -19.33 -15.47
C VAL A 444 -15.32 -20.03 -15.47
N GLN A 445 -15.16 -21.13 -16.20
CA GLN A 445 -13.88 -21.82 -16.32
C GLN A 445 -12.88 -21.04 -17.18
N GLU A 446 -13.29 -20.50 -18.32
CA GLU A 446 -12.46 -19.68 -19.23
C GLU A 446 -11.98 -18.40 -18.52
N MET A 447 -12.89 -17.65 -17.89
CA MET A 447 -12.53 -16.48 -17.08
C MET A 447 -11.68 -16.86 -15.86
N GLY A 448 -11.93 -18.01 -15.23
CA GLY A 448 -11.10 -18.52 -14.15
C GLY A 448 -9.68 -18.90 -14.58
N GLN A 449 -9.49 -19.30 -15.84
CA GLN A 449 -8.15 -19.54 -16.42
C GLN A 449 -7.45 -18.22 -16.73
N GLU A 450 -8.15 -17.23 -17.28
CA GLU A 450 -7.62 -15.87 -17.48
C GLU A 450 -7.20 -15.21 -16.16
N GLU A 451 -8.01 -15.31 -15.10
CA GLU A 451 -7.65 -14.77 -13.78
C GLU A 451 -6.36 -15.42 -13.24
N ARG A 452 -6.18 -16.73 -13.46
CA ARG A 452 -4.96 -17.45 -13.06
C ARG A 452 -3.74 -16.97 -13.86
N ALA A 453 -3.87 -16.78 -15.17
CA ALA A 453 -2.80 -16.28 -16.02
C ALA A 453 -2.38 -14.85 -15.62
N LEU A 454 -3.35 -13.96 -15.37
CA LEU A 454 -3.09 -12.60 -14.89
C LEU A 454 -2.43 -12.59 -13.50
N LYS A 455 -2.86 -13.49 -12.61
CA LYS A 455 -2.26 -13.67 -11.28
C LYS A 455 -0.82 -14.16 -11.36
N GLU A 456 -0.52 -15.06 -12.27
CA GLU A 456 0.84 -15.59 -12.50
C GLU A 456 1.76 -14.50 -13.05
N ALA A 457 1.28 -13.70 -14.02
CA ALA A 457 1.99 -12.53 -14.52
C ALA A 457 2.24 -11.47 -13.42
N TYR A 458 1.23 -11.19 -12.59
CA TYR A 458 1.35 -10.26 -11.46
C TYR A 458 2.38 -10.74 -10.42
N LEU A 459 2.39 -12.04 -10.10
CA LEU A 459 3.40 -12.62 -9.20
C LEU A 459 4.80 -12.53 -9.80
N GLY A 460 4.96 -12.78 -11.10
CA GLY A 460 6.21 -12.60 -11.82
C GLY A 460 6.72 -11.16 -11.77
N HIS A 461 5.84 -10.17 -12.00
CA HIS A 461 6.21 -8.76 -11.88
C HIS A 461 6.61 -8.38 -10.44
N ARG A 462 5.87 -8.88 -9.44
CA ARG A 462 6.19 -8.64 -8.03
C ARG A 462 7.57 -9.18 -7.65
N ASP A 463 7.92 -10.35 -8.14
CA ASP A 463 9.21 -10.97 -7.84
C ASP A 463 10.36 -10.25 -8.61
N ARG A 464 10.11 -9.76 -9.84
CA ARG A 464 11.05 -8.89 -10.57
C ARG A 464 11.22 -7.53 -9.90
N LEU A 465 10.16 -6.91 -9.38
CA LEU A 465 10.23 -5.66 -8.62
C LEU A 465 11.13 -5.79 -7.39
N LYS A 466 11.02 -6.92 -6.66
CA LYS A 466 11.92 -7.21 -5.54
C LYS A 466 13.39 -7.38 -5.97
N ALA A 467 13.63 -8.02 -7.12
CA ALA A 467 14.97 -8.15 -7.66
C ALA A 467 15.54 -6.77 -8.07
N LEU A 468 14.73 -5.93 -8.72
CA LEU A 468 15.11 -4.57 -9.09
C LEU A 468 15.41 -3.69 -7.87
N ASP A 469 14.65 -3.80 -6.78
CA ASP A 469 14.95 -3.06 -5.54
C ASP A 469 16.32 -3.45 -4.96
N GLN A 470 16.69 -4.72 -5.04
CA GLN A 470 18.00 -5.20 -4.61
C GLN A 470 19.11 -4.72 -5.55
N GLU A 471 18.92 -4.79 -6.87
CA GLU A 471 19.87 -4.29 -7.88
C GLU A 471 20.10 -2.77 -7.74
N VAL A 472 19.03 -1.99 -7.51
CA VAL A 472 19.12 -0.54 -7.27
C VAL A 472 19.91 -0.23 -6.00
N LYS A 473 19.72 -1.02 -4.93
CA LYS A 473 20.45 -0.85 -3.68
C LYS A 473 21.94 -1.14 -3.86
N GLU A 474 22.31 -2.20 -4.56
CA GLU A 474 23.71 -2.54 -4.85
C GLU A 474 24.40 -1.46 -5.70
N VAL A 475 23.71 -0.93 -6.71
CA VAL A 475 24.23 0.18 -7.53
C VAL A 475 24.36 1.46 -6.70
N GLN A 476 23.43 1.74 -5.77
CA GLN A 476 23.54 2.88 -4.85
C GLN A 476 24.73 2.77 -3.90
N GLU A 477 25.02 1.59 -3.37
CA GLU A 477 26.19 1.36 -2.51
C GLU A 477 27.50 1.58 -3.27
N ARG A 478 27.59 1.08 -4.52
CA ARG A 478 28.75 1.33 -5.39
C ARG A 478 28.91 2.80 -5.78
N LEU A 479 27.79 3.51 -6.03
CA LEU A 479 27.81 4.95 -6.28
C LEU A 479 28.33 5.75 -5.07
N ALA A 480 28.00 5.34 -3.85
CA ALA A 480 28.51 5.96 -2.64
C ALA A 480 30.02 5.77 -2.48
N GLN A 481 30.53 4.55 -2.76
CA GLN A 481 31.96 4.26 -2.74
C GLN A 481 32.74 5.06 -3.80
N ALA A 482 32.21 5.14 -5.02
CA ALA A 482 32.81 5.94 -6.09
C ALA A 482 32.81 7.44 -5.74
N ALA A 483 31.72 7.97 -5.16
CA ALA A 483 31.64 9.36 -4.72
C ALA A 483 32.64 9.70 -3.61
N GLU A 484 32.91 8.76 -2.70
CA GLU A 484 33.92 8.93 -1.66
C GLU A 484 35.34 8.97 -2.24
N ALA A 485 35.68 8.06 -3.15
CA ALA A 485 36.97 8.04 -3.84
C ALA A 485 37.21 9.32 -4.66
N LEU A 486 36.16 9.91 -5.25
CA LEU A 486 36.26 11.10 -6.09
C LEU A 486 36.42 12.42 -5.33
N ARG A 487 36.28 12.45 -4.00
CA ARG A 487 36.51 13.69 -3.20
C ARG A 487 37.91 14.24 -3.41
N ASP A 488 38.89 13.37 -3.64
CA ASP A 488 40.29 13.73 -3.82
C ASP A 488 40.64 14.12 -5.27
N LEU A 489 39.75 13.96 -6.25
CA LEU A 489 40.06 14.24 -7.66
C LEU A 489 40.43 15.73 -7.87
N ALA A 490 39.56 16.67 -7.47
CA ALA A 490 39.82 18.09 -7.66
C ALA A 490 41.03 18.65 -6.85
N PRO A 491 41.30 18.20 -5.61
CA PRO A 491 42.57 18.48 -4.94
C PRO A 491 43.79 17.95 -5.71
N ARG A 492 43.75 16.72 -6.23
CA ARG A 492 44.87 16.09 -6.95
C ARG A 492 45.12 16.73 -8.32
N GLU A 493 44.08 17.14 -9.04
CA GLU A 493 44.21 17.90 -10.29
C GLU A 493 44.86 19.27 -10.07
N ARG A 494 44.51 19.96 -8.97
CA ARG A 494 45.16 21.24 -8.60
C ARG A 494 46.63 21.04 -8.23
N GLN A 495 46.96 19.98 -7.49
CA GLN A 495 48.35 19.63 -7.16
C GLN A 495 49.16 19.28 -8.41
N LEU A 496 48.58 18.52 -9.34
CA LEU A 496 49.20 18.18 -10.61
C LEU A 496 49.51 19.45 -11.43
N GLY A 497 48.53 20.35 -11.61
CA GLY A 497 48.75 21.60 -12.35
C GLY A 497 49.84 22.49 -11.74
N ALA A 498 49.89 22.60 -10.41
CA ALA A 498 50.95 23.35 -9.72
C ALA A 498 52.34 22.70 -9.87
N ALA A 499 52.42 21.37 -9.82
CA ALA A 499 53.66 20.63 -10.02
C ALA A 499 54.16 20.71 -11.47
N GLU A 500 53.26 20.65 -12.46
CA GLU A 500 53.58 20.79 -13.89
C GLU A 500 54.12 22.19 -14.21
N GLN A 501 53.49 23.24 -13.67
CA GLN A 501 53.98 24.61 -13.83
C GLN A 501 55.37 24.80 -13.22
N SER A 502 55.60 24.23 -12.03
CA SER A 502 56.90 24.31 -11.34
C SER A 502 57.99 23.53 -12.09
N LEU A 503 57.66 22.38 -12.67
CA LEU A 503 58.55 21.58 -13.50
C LEU A 503 58.95 22.31 -14.79
N GLN A 504 58.01 23.02 -15.43
CA GLN A 504 58.28 23.81 -16.63
C GLN A 504 59.31 24.91 -16.36
N GLN A 505 59.16 25.63 -15.25
CA GLN A 505 60.11 26.67 -14.83
C GLN A 505 61.51 26.09 -14.54
N ALA A 506 61.58 24.91 -13.90
CA ALA A 506 62.84 24.24 -13.61
C ALA A 506 63.57 23.75 -14.87
N ARG A 507 62.83 23.28 -15.89
CA ARG A 507 63.40 22.87 -17.19
C ARG A 507 63.92 24.06 -18.00
N GLN A 508 63.21 25.18 -18.01
CA GLN A 508 63.67 26.40 -18.65
C GLN A 508 65.00 26.91 -18.05
N ALA A 509 65.15 26.82 -16.72
CA ALA A 509 66.40 27.15 -16.05
C ALA A 509 67.56 26.19 -16.40
N GLN A 510 67.26 24.93 -16.75
CA GLN A 510 68.27 23.94 -17.19
C GLN A 510 68.85 24.28 -18.57
N GLU A 511 68.01 24.78 -19.49
CA GLU A 511 68.43 25.25 -20.82
C GLU A 511 69.28 26.53 -20.71
N GLU A 512 68.90 27.48 -19.86
CA GLU A 512 69.68 28.69 -19.57
C GLU A 512 71.08 28.35 -19.00
N ALA A 513 71.15 27.36 -18.09
CA ALA A 513 72.41 26.90 -17.52
C ALA A 513 73.34 26.26 -18.57
N ALA A 514 72.79 25.52 -19.53
CA ALA A 514 73.58 24.92 -20.61
C ALA A 514 74.23 26.00 -21.50
N ALA A 515 73.46 27.01 -21.91
CA ALA A 515 73.95 28.12 -22.72
C ALA A 515 75.03 28.96 -22.01
N HIS A 516 74.88 29.21 -20.71
CA HIS A 516 75.90 29.92 -19.93
C HIS A 516 77.20 29.12 -19.74
N ARG A 517 77.12 27.78 -19.65
CA ARG A 517 78.30 26.91 -19.53
C ARG A 517 79.14 26.91 -20.80
N GLU A 518 78.52 26.82 -21.97
CA GLU A 518 79.19 26.85 -23.26
C GLU A 518 79.94 28.17 -23.49
N ARG A 519 79.29 29.30 -23.15
CA ARG A 519 79.90 30.63 -23.27
C ARG A 519 81.07 30.84 -22.31
N LEU A 520 81.02 30.26 -21.11
CA LEU A 520 82.12 30.32 -20.14
C LEU A 520 83.36 29.57 -20.64
N GLN A 521 83.19 28.37 -21.20
CA GLN A 521 84.29 27.58 -21.76
C GLN A 521 85.02 28.33 -22.89
N ALA A 522 84.28 28.96 -23.80
CA ALA A 522 84.87 29.71 -24.91
C ALA A 522 85.74 30.91 -24.45
N LEU A 523 85.35 31.57 -23.35
CA LEU A 523 86.11 32.70 -22.78
C LEU A 523 87.34 32.24 -22.00
N GLU A 524 87.26 31.13 -21.26
CA GLU A 524 88.40 30.55 -20.52
C GLU A 524 89.48 29.98 -21.46
N GLU A 525 89.11 29.44 -22.62
CA GLU A 525 90.03 28.95 -23.66
C GLU A 525 90.93 30.08 -24.20
N ARG A 526 90.36 31.26 -24.46
CA ARG A 526 91.09 32.44 -24.96
C ARG A 526 92.10 33.00 -23.96
N LEU A 527 91.80 32.94 -22.67
CA LEU A 527 92.74 33.31 -21.60
C LEU A 527 93.90 32.31 -21.47
N ARG A 528 93.66 31.03 -21.78
CA ARG A 528 94.68 29.97 -21.65
C ARG A 528 95.73 29.99 -22.77
N GLN A 529 95.35 30.43 -23.97
CA GLN A 529 96.24 30.43 -25.14
C GLN A 529 97.17 31.67 -25.20
N ASP A 530 97.10 32.60 -24.23
CA ASP A 530 97.80 33.91 -24.22
C ASP A 530 97.70 34.68 -25.57
N ASP A 531 96.62 34.42 -26.31
CA ASP A 531 96.28 35.05 -27.59
C ASP A 531 95.62 36.41 -27.34
N VAL A 532 96.37 37.26 -26.65
CA VAL A 532 95.97 38.60 -26.26
C VAL A 532 96.86 39.60 -26.99
N ALA A 533 96.31 40.25 -28.01
CA ALA A 533 96.92 41.36 -28.75
C ALA A 533 98.33 41.08 -29.33
N PRO A 534 98.50 40.13 -30.26
CA PRO A 534 99.80 39.74 -30.85
C PRO A 534 100.54 40.89 -31.55
N GLU A 535 99.83 41.86 -32.13
CA GLU A 535 100.38 43.03 -32.82
C GLU A 535 101.14 44.00 -31.91
N VAL A 536 100.86 43.97 -30.59
CA VAL A 536 101.49 44.87 -29.59
C VAL A 536 102.88 44.37 -29.17
N LYS A 537 103.13 43.06 -29.23
CA LYS A 537 104.40 42.43 -28.83
C LYS A 537 105.55 42.70 -29.81
N GLU A 538 105.26 42.82 -31.10
CA GLU A 538 106.27 43.05 -32.16
C GLU A 538 106.82 44.49 -32.16
N ARG A 539 105.96 45.46 -31.82
CA ARG A 539 106.32 46.90 -31.81
C ARG A 539 107.26 47.27 -30.65
N LEU A 540 107.24 46.51 -29.55
CA LEU A 540 108.04 46.77 -28.35
C LEU A 540 109.55 46.59 -28.60
N ALA A 541 109.93 45.61 -29.43
CA ALA A 541 111.33 45.28 -29.73
C ALA A 541 112.05 46.34 -30.60
N GLN A 542 111.30 47.10 -31.42
CA GLN A 542 111.86 48.10 -32.34
C GLN A 542 112.25 49.41 -31.63
N VAL A 543 111.60 49.69 -30.51
CA VAL A 543 111.70 50.94 -29.76
C VAL A 543 112.95 50.98 -28.87
N GLU A 544 113.43 49.82 -28.40
CA GLU A 544 114.60 49.71 -27.50
C GLU A 544 115.93 50.06 -28.17
N ALA A 545 116.06 49.88 -29.49
CA ALA A 545 117.30 50.13 -30.24
C ALA A 545 117.60 51.62 -30.48
N ALA A 546 116.58 52.48 -30.51
CA ALA A 546 116.73 53.88 -30.90
C ALA A 546 117.07 54.82 -29.71
N LEU A 547 116.95 54.35 -28.46
CA LEU A 547 117.12 55.15 -27.22
C LEU A 547 118.57 55.59 -26.94
N ALA A 548 119.57 55.01 -27.61
CA ALA A 548 120.98 55.20 -27.30
C ALA A 548 121.62 56.48 -27.89
N GLU A 549 120.98 57.17 -28.84
CA GLU A 549 121.62 58.22 -29.66
C GLU A 549 121.32 59.69 -29.26
N CYS A 550 120.50 59.97 -28.22
CA CYS A 550 119.84 61.28 -28.06
C CYS A 550 119.98 61.98 -26.68
N ALA A 551 121.17 62.31 -26.14
CA ALA A 551 121.30 62.98 -24.82
C ALA A 551 121.26 64.54 -24.87
N VAL A 552 120.53 65.21 -23.94
CA VAL A 552 120.33 66.68 -23.86
C VAL A 552 120.51 67.24 -22.43
N ASP A 553 120.98 68.50 -22.31
CA ASP A 553 121.29 69.24 -21.06
C ASP A 553 120.02 69.71 -20.27
N PRO A 554 119.85 69.37 -18.98
CA PRO A 554 118.61 69.60 -18.20
C PRO A 554 118.26 71.04 -17.76
N GLN A 555 119.20 72.01 -17.73
CA GLN A 555 118.91 73.32 -17.13
C GLN A 555 118.13 74.29 -18.04
N GLU A 556 118.16 74.06 -19.36
CA GLU A 556 117.46 74.90 -20.35
C GLU A 556 115.97 74.54 -20.47
N PHE A 557 115.60 73.28 -20.18
CA PHE A 557 114.24 72.76 -20.26
C PHE A 557 113.31 73.23 -19.13
N GLN A 558 113.80 73.32 -17.88
CA GLN A 558 112.97 73.67 -16.72
C GLN A 558 112.30 75.05 -16.85
N ARG A 559 112.94 75.98 -17.55
CA ARG A 559 112.47 77.36 -17.66
C ARG A 559 111.28 77.52 -18.62
N VAL A 560 111.27 76.76 -19.71
CA VAL A 560 110.19 76.79 -20.72
C VAL A 560 109.01 75.90 -20.32
N ASN A 561 109.25 74.86 -19.51
CA ASN A 561 108.19 73.94 -19.07
C ASN A 561 107.21 74.57 -18.06
N GLY A 562 107.68 75.43 -17.15
CA GLY A 562 106.83 76.12 -16.17
C GLY A 562 105.84 77.11 -16.79
N GLU A 563 106.10 77.59 -18.01
CA GLU A 563 105.23 78.51 -18.74
C GLU A 563 104.07 77.77 -19.45
N VAL A 564 104.32 76.55 -19.93
CA VAL A 564 103.31 75.67 -20.57
C VAL A 564 102.37 75.00 -19.55
N GLU A 565 102.87 74.64 -18.37
CA GLU A 565 102.10 73.97 -17.32
C GLU A 565 100.92 74.83 -16.81
N ARG A 566 101.11 76.15 -16.69
CA ARG A 566 100.04 77.08 -16.27
C ARG A 566 98.92 77.25 -17.30
N LEU A 567 99.21 77.06 -18.59
CA LEU A 567 98.28 77.39 -19.69
C LEU A 567 97.55 76.15 -20.27
N THR A 568 97.90 74.94 -19.83
CA THR A 568 97.38 73.67 -20.41
C THR A 568 95.91 73.38 -20.05
N SER A 569 95.38 73.92 -18.94
CA SER A 569 93.97 73.75 -18.52
C SER A 569 92.96 74.20 -19.58
N TYR A 570 93.30 75.22 -20.38
CA TYR A 570 92.45 75.75 -21.44
C TYR A 570 92.26 74.79 -22.63
N GLN A 571 93.15 73.80 -22.82
CA GLN A 571 93.00 72.79 -23.88
C GLN A 571 91.90 71.76 -23.57
N GLU A 572 91.81 71.31 -22.31
CA GLU A 572 90.77 70.37 -21.88
C GLU A 572 89.38 71.03 -21.89
N GLU A 573 89.31 72.31 -21.54
CA GLU A 573 88.08 73.09 -21.57
C GLU A 573 87.55 73.31 -23.00
N ALA A 574 88.43 73.51 -24.00
CA ALA A 574 88.02 73.63 -25.40
C ALA A 574 87.54 72.33 -26.05
N ALA A 575 88.06 71.18 -25.65
CA ALA A 575 87.55 69.88 -26.12
C ALA A 575 86.13 69.62 -25.59
N ARG A 576 85.85 70.00 -24.33
CA ARG A 576 84.52 69.94 -23.72
C ARG A 576 83.55 70.95 -24.35
N LEU A 577 84.05 72.11 -24.78
CA LEU A 577 83.27 73.13 -25.49
C LEU A 577 82.69 72.62 -26.81
N ARG A 578 83.51 71.98 -27.67
CA ARG A 578 83.03 71.42 -28.96
C ARG A 578 81.99 70.31 -28.77
N ALA A 579 82.20 69.42 -27.80
CA ALA A 579 81.23 68.38 -27.47
C ALA A 579 79.92 68.94 -26.88
N ALA A 580 79.98 70.09 -26.21
CA ALA A 580 78.80 70.79 -25.70
C ALA A 580 78.00 71.47 -26.82
N GLU A 581 78.65 72.06 -27.82
CA GLU A 581 77.99 72.68 -28.99
C GLU A 581 77.11 71.67 -29.75
N GLU A 582 77.58 70.43 -29.95
CA GLU A 582 76.83 69.37 -30.63
C GLU A 582 75.68 68.79 -29.78
N GLN A 583 75.87 68.66 -28.45
CA GLN A 583 74.89 68.05 -27.55
C GLN A 583 73.71 68.97 -27.22
N VAL A 584 73.90 70.29 -27.23
CA VAL A 584 72.85 71.26 -26.87
C VAL A 584 71.65 71.20 -27.81
N ALA A 585 71.86 71.09 -29.13
CA ALA A 585 70.76 71.05 -30.09
C ALA A 585 69.90 69.78 -29.95
N ALA A 586 70.54 68.61 -29.78
CA ALA A 586 69.84 67.35 -29.57
C ALA A 586 69.04 67.35 -28.25
N LEU A 587 69.65 67.85 -27.17
CA LEU A 587 69.02 67.89 -25.84
C LEU A 587 67.84 68.89 -25.80
N GLN A 588 67.92 70.00 -26.54
CA GLN A 588 66.80 70.93 -26.69
C GLN A 588 65.61 70.31 -27.44
N GLY A 589 65.86 69.49 -28.45
CA GLY A 589 64.83 68.71 -29.15
C GLY A 589 64.12 67.71 -28.23
N ASP A 590 64.90 66.95 -27.47
CA ASP A 590 64.40 65.99 -26.48
C ASP A 590 63.56 66.66 -25.37
N ILE A 591 64.03 67.80 -24.85
CA ILE A 591 63.30 68.58 -23.83
C ILE A 591 61.96 69.09 -24.38
N ARG A 592 61.91 69.51 -25.64
CA ARG A 592 60.66 69.96 -26.28
C ARG A 592 59.66 68.80 -26.41
N ALA A 593 60.11 67.64 -26.91
CA ALA A 593 59.26 66.46 -27.04
C ALA A 593 58.73 65.98 -25.67
N ASP A 594 59.59 65.98 -24.64
CA ASP A 594 59.21 65.63 -23.28
C ASP A 594 58.19 66.61 -22.69
N ARG A 595 58.31 67.92 -22.96
CA ARG A 595 57.33 68.95 -22.52
C ARG A 595 55.97 68.78 -23.19
N GLU A 596 55.95 68.51 -24.49
CA GLU A 596 54.70 68.24 -25.23
C GLU A 596 54.01 66.97 -24.70
N GLN A 597 54.78 65.90 -24.46
CA GLN A 597 54.29 64.65 -23.88
C GLN A 597 53.81 64.84 -22.42
N LEU A 598 54.49 65.67 -21.64
CA LEU A 598 54.12 66.00 -20.27
C LEU A 598 52.77 66.73 -20.20
N GLN A 599 52.55 67.69 -21.10
CA GLN A 599 51.28 68.41 -21.19
C GLN A 599 50.12 67.46 -21.53
N ALA A 600 50.33 66.52 -22.45
CA ALA A 600 49.34 65.51 -22.81
C ALA A 600 48.98 64.60 -21.62
N TYR A 601 49.97 64.08 -20.90
CA TYR A 601 49.71 63.24 -19.72
C TYR A 601 49.07 64.02 -18.56
N ARG A 602 49.44 65.28 -18.33
CA ARG A 602 48.77 66.13 -17.32
C ARG A 602 47.28 66.32 -17.63
N LYS A 603 46.96 66.55 -18.90
CA LYS A 603 45.55 66.66 -19.34
C LYS A 603 44.81 65.33 -19.14
N GLN A 604 45.41 64.20 -19.55
CA GLN A 604 44.82 62.88 -19.35
C GLN A 604 44.54 62.58 -17.88
N VAL A 605 45.50 62.84 -16.99
CA VAL A 605 45.34 62.64 -15.53
C VAL A 605 44.21 63.52 -14.99
N ALA A 606 44.11 64.79 -15.40
CA ALA A 606 43.04 65.68 -14.95
C ALA A 606 41.64 65.24 -15.45
N ASP A 607 41.54 64.81 -16.71
CA ASP A 607 40.28 64.32 -17.30
C ASP A 607 39.83 63.02 -16.60
N GLU A 608 40.75 62.07 -16.36
CA GLU A 608 40.46 60.81 -15.66
C GLU A 608 40.12 61.05 -14.16
N GLU A 609 40.76 62.02 -13.50
CA GLU A 609 40.41 62.44 -12.13
C GLU A 609 38.99 62.99 -12.03
N ALA A 610 38.60 63.88 -12.95
CA ALA A 610 37.26 64.46 -12.98
C ALA A 610 36.18 63.40 -13.26
N GLN A 611 36.46 62.45 -14.16
CA GLN A 611 35.57 61.32 -14.44
C GLN A 611 35.43 60.39 -13.23
N LEU A 612 36.52 60.08 -12.53
CA LEU A 612 36.51 59.23 -11.34
C LEU A 612 35.73 59.87 -10.19
N GLU A 613 35.89 61.18 -9.98
CA GLU A 613 35.10 61.97 -9.02
C GLU A 613 33.60 61.88 -9.34
N GLY A 614 33.23 62.01 -10.62
CA GLY A 614 31.85 61.87 -11.09
C GLY A 614 31.25 60.49 -10.80
N LEU A 615 31.98 59.42 -11.11
CA LEU A 615 31.54 58.04 -10.83
C LEU A 615 31.43 57.76 -9.33
N ARG A 616 32.37 58.24 -8.51
CA ARG A 616 32.31 58.10 -7.04
C ARG A 616 31.07 58.74 -6.44
N LYS A 617 30.66 59.92 -6.93
CA LYS A 617 29.43 60.59 -6.50
C LYS A 617 28.17 59.81 -6.89
N GLN A 618 28.18 59.16 -8.05
CA GLN A 618 27.04 58.35 -8.51
C GLN A 618 26.89 57.05 -7.73
N VAL A 619 28.00 56.45 -7.28
CA VAL A 619 28.03 55.21 -6.48
C VAL A 619 27.80 55.48 -4.99
N ALA A 620 27.77 56.75 -4.57
CA ALA A 620 27.43 57.13 -3.21
C ALA A 620 26.02 56.62 -2.87
N GLY A 621 25.91 55.82 -1.80
CA GLY A 621 24.64 55.21 -1.38
C GLY A 621 24.42 53.76 -1.83
N LEU A 622 25.32 53.17 -2.65
CA LEU A 622 25.24 51.76 -3.03
C LEU A 622 25.16 50.83 -1.80
N GLU A 623 25.92 51.11 -0.75
CA GLU A 623 25.91 50.28 0.47
C GLU A 623 24.59 50.37 1.24
N SER A 624 23.94 51.54 1.26
CA SER A 624 22.60 51.70 1.83
C SER A 624 21.57 50.90 1.04
N LEU A 625 21.59 50.99 -0.30
CA LEU A 625 20.69 50.24 -1.16
C LEU A 625 20.89 48.72 -1.05
N ARG A 626 22.13 48.25 -0.81
CA ARG A 626 22.40 46.83 -0.50
C ARG A 626 21.78 46.38 0.82
N GLN A 627 21.80 47.23 1.85
CA GLN A 627 21.13 46.94 3.11
C GLN A 627 19.61 46.90 2.93
N ASP A 628 19.04 47.88 2.21
CA ASP A 628 17.61 47.92 1.89
C ASP A 628 17.17 46.69 1.08
N LEU A 629 17.99 46.26 0.11
CA LEU A 629 17.75 45.07 -0.69
C LEU A 629 17.69 43.81 0.18
N ARG A 630 18.62 43.63 1.13
CA ARG A 630 18.60 42.50 2.08
C ARG A 630 17.34 42.51 2.94
N VAL A 631 16.93 43.68 3.45
CA VAL A 631 15.70 43.81 4.24
C VAL A 631 14.47 43.42 3.42
N GLN A 632 14.39 43.83 2.15
CA GLN A 632 13.28 43.42 1.28
C GLN A 632 13.34 41.94 0.89
N GLU A 633 14.52 41.37 0.75
CA GLU A 633 14.71 39.92 0.53
C GLU A 633 14.17 39.11 1.70
N GLU A 634 14.53 39.47 2.94
CA GLU A 634 14.02 38.84 4.17
C GLU A 634 12.50 38.98 4.28
N ARG A 635 11.95 40.17 3.97
CA ARG A 635 10.50 40.40 3.96
C ARG A 635 9.79 39.55 2.93
N LEU A 636 10.32 39.45 1.71
CA LEU A 636 9.75 38.62 0.65
C LEU A 636 9.78 37.14 1.04
N ALA A 637 10.87 36.67 1.65
CA ALA A 637 10.99 35.30 2.15
C ALA A 637 9.96 35.01 3.27
N ASP A 638 9.76 35.93 4.21
CA ASP A 638 8.76 35.81 5.28
C ASP A 638 7.33 35.72 4.74
N VAL A 639 6.96 36.61 3.82
CA VAL A 639 5.63 36.61 3.19
C VAL A 639 5.40 35.32 2.40
N ARG A 640 6.40 34.82 1.66
CA ARG A 640 6.31 33.54 0.95
C ARG A 640 6.11 32.36 1.90
N ARG A 641 6.78 32.35 3.05
CA ARG A 641 6.60 31.31 4.08
C ARG A 641 5.17 31.34 4.63
N ARG A 642 4.70 32.52 5.06
CA ARG A 642 3.32 32.71 5.55
C ARG A 642 2.27 32.32 4.49
N LEU A 643 2.52 32.63 3.22
CA LEU A 643 1.63 32.26 2.12
C LEU A 643 1.58 30.74 1.91
N ALA A 644 2.71 30.04 2.03
CA ALA A 644 2.73 28.59 1.96
C ALA A 644 1.90 27.96 3.09
N GLU A 645 2.10 28.41 4.34
CA GLU A 645 1.32 27.95 5.50
C GLU A 645 -0.18 28.19 5.32
N ALA A 646 -0.58 29.36 4.82
CA ALA A 646 -1.99 29.69 4.55
C ALA A 646 -2.59 28.81 3.43
N ARG A 647 -1.80 28.47 2.40
CA ARG A 647 -2.23 27.56 1.32
C ARG A 647 -2.43 26.14 1.82
N ASP A 648 -1.56 25.65 2.71
CA ASP A 648 -1.70 24.34 3.34
C ASP A 648 -2.96 24.28 4.21
N ALA A 649 -3.21 25.32 5.02
CA ALA A 649 -4.43 25.45 5.80
C ALA A 649 -5.70 25.46 4.93
N LEU A 650 -5.68 26.21 3.82
CA LEU A 650 -6.77 26.22 2.84
C LEU A 650 -6.99 24.84 2.21
N GLY A 651 -5.91 24.14 1.85
CA GLY A 651 -5.96 22.78 1.31
C GLY A 651 -6.64 21.81 2.29
N ALA A 652 -6.25 21.85 3.56
CA ALA A 652 -6.82 21.02 4.61
C ALA A 652 -8.31 21.33 4.85
N ALA A 653 -8.70 22.62 4.91
CA ALA A 653 -10.09 23.02 5.06
C ALA A 653 -10.96 22.54 3.89
N ARG A 654 -10.48 22.69 2.65
CA ARG A 654 -11.15 22.19 1.44
C ARG A 654 -11.35 20.68 1.44
N GLN A 655 -10.34 19.93 1.88
CA GLN A 655 -10.45 18.47 2.00
C GLN A 655 -11.53 18.07 3.00
N ARG A 656 -11.63 18.74 4.14
CA ARG A 656 -12.69 18.49 5.14
C ARG A 656 -14.09 18.80 4.58
N VAL A 657 -14.25 19.94 3.90
CA VAL A 657 -15.52 20.29 3.24
C VAL A 657 -15.89 19.29 2.15
N ALA A 658 -14.92 18.83 1.35
CA ALA A 658 -15.14 17.79 0.35
C ALA A 658 -15.53 16.45 0.99
N HIS A 659 -14.92 16.11 2.13
CA HIS A 659 -15.26 14.92 2.90
C HIS A 659 -16.72 14.99 3.41
N CYS A 660 -17.17 16.14 3.94
CA CYS A 660 -18.57 16.33 4.31
C CYS A 660 -19.53 16.12 3.13
N LYS A 661 -19.19 16.59 1.92
CA LYS A 661 -20.00 16.33 0.72
C LYS A 661 -20.11 14.83 0.42
N HIS A 662 -19.00 14.09 0.51
CA HIS A 662 -19.00 12.65 0.30
C HIS A 662 -19.82 11.92 1.38
N LEU A 663 -19.64 12.26 2.65
CA LEU A 663 -20.40 11.69 3.77
C LEU A 663 -21.91 11.92 3.61
N ARG A 664 -22.33 13.08 3.11
CA ARG A 664 -23.75 13.37 2.84
C ARG A 664 -24.35 12.41 1.82
N GLU A 665 -23.63 12.11 0.74
CA GLU A 665 -24.10 11.18 -0.29
C GLU A 665 -24.13 9.74 0.24
N LEU A 666 -23.09 9.33 0.98
CA LEU A 666 -23.05 8.02 1.62
C LEU A 666 -24.19 7.85 2.64
N ARG A 667 -24.42 8.86 3.48
CA ARG A 667 -25.53 8.88 4.45
C ARG A 667 -26.88 8.70 3.75
N LYS A 668 -27.10 9.38 2.63
CA LYS A 668 -28.33 9.27 1.85
C LYS A 668 -28.53 7.87 1.28
N GLN A 669 -27.47 7.21 0.80
CA GLN A 669 -27.53 5.82 0.36
C GLN A 669 -27.89 4.88 1.52
N LYS A 670 -27.24 5.08 2.68
CA LYS A 670 -27.50 4.31 3.90
C LYS A 670 -28.93 4.48 4.42
N GLU A 671 -29.48 5.67 4.30
CA GLU A 671 -30.88 5.96 4.64
C GLU A 671 -31.86 5.14 3.77
N GLN A 672 -31.59 5.02 2.47
CA GLN A 672 -32.39 4.18 1.56
C GLN A 672 -32.27 2.69 1.90
N GLU A 673 -31.06 2.19 2.16
CA GLU A 673 -30.84 0.81 2.60
C GLU A 673 -31.57 0.52 3.92
N ARG A 674 -31.56 1.49 4.84
CA ARG A 674 -32.21 1.41 6.15
C ARG A 674 -33.72 1.37 6.02
N GLU A 675 -34.30 2.21 5.16
CA GLU A 675 -35.74 2.15 4.86
C GLU A 675 -36.16 0.81 4.27
N GLN A 676 -35.37 0.28 3.32
CA GLN A 676 -35.66 -1.03 2.72
C GLN A 676 -35.56 -2.14 3.77
N ALA A 677 -34.50 -2.17 4.58
CA ALA A 677 -34.34 -3.14 5.65
C ALA A 677 -35.46 -3.06 6.69
N ALA A 678 -35.92 -1.85 7.03
CA ALA A 678 -37.06 -1.67 7.95
C ALA A 678 -38.38 -2.18 7.37
N ARG A 679 -38.62 -2.03 6.05
CA ARG A 679 -39.79 -2.60 5.37
C ARG A 679 -39.75 -4.13 5.38
N GLU A 680 -38.61 -4.72 5.05
CA GLU A 680 -38.42 -6.18 5.10
C GLU A 680 -38.60 -6.70 6.53
N GLN A 681 -38.01 -6.03 7.53
CA GLN A 681 -38.22 -6.37 8.94
C GLN A 681 -39.71 -6.44 9.28
N ALA A 682 -40.47 -5.39 8.95
CA ALA A 682 -41.91 -5.33 9.24
C ALA A 682 -42.69 -6.45 8.55
N LEU A 683 -42.37 -6.76 7.28
CA LEU A 683 -43.00 -7.85 6.54
C LEU A 683 -42.74 -9.21 7.22
N TYR A 684 -41.51 -9.48 7.64
CA TYR A 684 -41.18 -10.73 8.32
C TYR A 684 -41.76 -10.82 9.74
N GLU A 685 -41.94 -9.70 10.44
CA GLU A 685 -42.68 -9.66 11.72
C GLU A 685 -44.18 -9.98 11.52
N GLU A 686 -44.77 -9.48 10.43
CA GLU A 686 -46.13 -9.85 10.04
C GLU A 686 -46.24 -11.35 9.71
N LEU A 687 -45.26 -11.91 8.99
CA LEU A 687 -45.21 -13.34 8.69
C LEU A 687 -45.00 -14.23 9.94
N ASP A 688 -44.17 -13.82 10.91
CA ASP A 688 -44.04 -14.51 12.19
C ASP A 688 -45.39 -14.59 12.92
N THR A 689 -46.16 -13.50 12.87
CA THR A 689 -47.51 -13.45 13.45
C THR A 689 -48.48 -14.33 12.65
N ALA A 690 -48.49 -14.20 11.33
CA ALA A 690 -49.41 -14.92 10.44
C ALA A 690 -49.20 -16.44 10.46
N PHE A 691 -47.96 -16.92 10.54
CA PHE A 691 -47.68 -18.35 10.64
C PHE A 691 -47.81 -18.92 12.06
N GLY A 692 -47.97 -18.06 13.07
CA GLY A 692 -48.10 -18.47 14.47
C GLY A 692 -49.42 -19.18 14.79
N LYS A 693 -49.52 -19.62 16.06
CA LYS A 693 -50.68 -20.38 16.59
C LYS A 693 -52.01 -19.61 16.59
N GLN A 694 -51.95 -18.28 16.50
CA GLN A 694 -53.11 -17.38 16.41
C GLN A 694 -53.41 -16.92 14.98
N GLY A 695 -52.55 -17.25 14.02
CA GLY A 695 -52.71 -16.86 12.62
C GLY A 695 -53.36 -17.96 11.79
N VAL A 696 -52.74 -18.29 10.66
CA VAL A 696 -53.22 -19.30 9.70
C VAL A 696 -53.50 -20.64 10.35
N GLN A 697 -52.72 -21.04 11.37
CA GLN A 697 -52.95 -22.30 12.08
C GLN A 697 -54.31 -22.33 12.82
N ALA A 698 -54.71 -21.22 13.45
CA ALA A 698 -56.03 -21.14 14.10
C ALA A 698 -57.15 -21.20 13.05
N LEU A 699 -57.01 -20.42 11.97
CA LEU A 699 -57.98 -20.40 10.86
C LEU A 699 -58.20 -21.79 10.23
N LEU A 700 -57.13 -22.56 10.03
CA LEU A 700 -57.22 -23.91 9.47
C LEU A 700 -57.88 -24.91 10.44
N ILE A 701 -57.68 -24.74 11.75
CA ILE A 701 -58.38 -25.53 12.78
C ILE A 701 -59.87 -25.18 12.78
N ASP A 702 -60.22 -23.89 12.77
CA ASP A 702 -61.61 -23.42 12.75
C ASP A 702 -62.36 -23.92 11.50
N GLN A 703 -61.68 -24.03 10.35
CA GLN A 703 -62.27 -24.57 9.13
C GLN A 703 -62.51 -26.09 9.18
N ALA A 704 -61.69 -26.84 9.90
CA ALA A 704 -61.80 -28.31 9.97
C ALA A 704 -62.82 -28.80 11.00
N LEU A 705 -63.08 -28.03 12.05
CA LEU A 705 -63.95 -28.45 13.15
C LEU A 705 -65.41 -28.68 12.79
N PRO A 706 -66.06 -27.88 11.92
CA PRO A 706 -67.42 -28.16 11.47
C PRO A 706 -67.54 -29.54 10.82
N GLU A 707 -66.56 -29.94 9.99
CA GLU A 707 -66.55 -31.27 9.35
C GLU A 707 -66.43 -32.40 10.38
N ILE A 708 -65.52 -32.26 11.35
CA ILE A 708 -65.34 -33.24 12.43
C ILE A 708 -66.63 -33.36 13.26
N THR A 709 -67.23 -32.21 13.59
CA THR A 709 -68.43 -32.13 14.42
C THR A 709 -69.63 -32.74 13.72
N GLU A 710 -69.80 -32.48 12.41
CA GLU A 710 -70.87 -33.06 11.60
C GLU A 710 -70.73 -34.58 11.49
N GLU A 711 -69.54 -35.09 11.18
CA GLU A 711 -69.31 -36.54 11.07
C GLU A 711 -69.45 -37.26 12.42
N ALA A 712 -68.99 -36.65 13.51
CA ALA A 712 -69.20 -37.18 14.86
C ALA A 712 -70.70 -37.24 15.19
N ASN A 713 -71.44 -36.17 14.92
CA ASN A 713 -72.88 -36.12 15.17
C ASN A 713 -73.68 -37.12 14.33
N ARG A 714 -73.27 -37.36 13.09
CA ARG A 714 -73.88 -38.38 12.23
C ARG A 714 -73.81 -39.78 12.85
N LEU A 715 -72.67 -40.13 13.45
CA LEU A 715 -72.48 -41.42 14.13
C LEU A 715 -73.18 -41.44 15.49
N LEU A 716 -73.07 -40.35 16.25
CA LEU A 716 -73.69 -40.22 17.57
C LEU A 716 -75.21 -40.31 17.48
N ALA A 717 -75.82 -39.69 16.47
CA ALA A 717 -77.26 -39.77 16.22
C ALA A 717 -77.73 -41.21 15.98
N ARG A 718 -76.97 -42.02 15.22
CA ARG A 718 -77.30 -43.44 14.99
C ARG A 718 -77.23 -44.25 16.28
N MET A 719 -76.21 -44.00 17.11
CA MET A 719 -76.09 -44.70 18.39
C MET A 719 -77.14 -44.27 19.41
N THR A 720 -77.64 -43.04 19.36
CA THR A 720 -78.47 -42.44 20.42
C THR A 720 -79.92 -42.19 20.01
N ASP A 721 -80.31 -42.48 18.77
CA ASP A 721 -81.61 -42.10 18.18
C ASP A 721 -81.79 -40.58 18.04
N GLY A 722 -80.69 -39.87 17.78
CA GLY A 722 -80.68 -38.41 17.69
C GLY A 722 -80.78 -37.66 19.02
N ARG A 723 -80.73 -38.36 20.16
CA ARG A 723 -80.85 -37.78 21.50
C ARG A 723 -79.63 -37.00 21.98
N MET A 724 -78.46 -37.25 21.40
CA MET A 724 -77.22 -36.56 21.77
C MET A 724 -76.55 -35.90 20.57
N ARG A 725 -75.96 -34.72 20.81
CA ARG A 725 -75.15 -33.97 19.86
C ARG A 725 -73.87 -33.47 20.54
N VAL A 726 -72.75 -33.50 19.83
CA VAL A 726 -71.48 -32.88 20.21
C VAL A 726 -71.28 -31.56 19.46
N ASP A 727 -70.70 -30.58 20.15
CA ASP A 727 -70.26 -29.30 19.61
C ASP A 727 -68.81 -29.03 20.05
N LEU A 728 -67.94 -28.68 19.09
CA LEU A 728 -66.53 -28.40 19.32
C LEU A 728 -66.29 -26.90 19.21
N GLN A 729 -65.96 -26.24 20.32
CA GLN A 729 -65.79 -24.79 20.39
C GLN A 729 -64.31 -24.42 20.49
N THR A 730 -63.86 -23.44 19.68
CA THR A 730 -62.45 -22.99 19.65
C THR A 730 -62.14 -21.78 20.51
N GLN A 731 -63.17 -21.19 21.09
CA GLN A 731 -63.07 -19.92 21.79
C GLN A 731 -63.75 -20.01 23.14
N ARG A 732 -63.02 -19.59 24.18
CA ARG A 732 -63.54 -19.41 25.53
C ARG A 732 -63.25 -18.00 25.99
N GLU A 733 -64.27 -17.27 26.43
CA GLU A 733 -64.06 -15.98 27.08
C GLU A 733 -63.44 -16.20 28.47
N THR A 734 -62.29 -15.57 28.70
CA THR A 734 -61.66 -15.56 30.01
C THR A 734 -62.35 -14.54 30.92
N LYS A 735 -62.18 -14.68 32.25
CA LYS A 735 -62.70 -13.73 33.24
C LYS A 735 -62.21 -12.27 33.04
N SER A 736 -61.16 -12.06 32.24
CA SER A 736 -60.63 -10.75 31.85
C SER A 736 -61.24 -10.19 30.55
N GLY A 737 -62.25 -10.85 29.97
CA GLY A 737 -62.88 -10.44 28.70
C GLY A 737 -62.01 -10.68 27.46
N THR A 738 -60.94 -11.48 27.59
CA THR A 738 -60.06 -11.85 26.48
C THR A 738 -60.47 -13.22 25.94
N THR A 739 -60.68 -13.34 24.64
CA THR A 739 -60.96 -14.62 23.99
C THR A 739 -59.71 -15.49 24.00
N GLN A 740 -59.79 -16.65 24.66
CA GLN A 740 -58.73 -17.65 24.64
C GLN A 740 -59.05 -18.71 23.59
N GLU A 741 -58.07 -18.97 22.74
CA GLU A 741 -58.08 -20.04 21.75
C GLU A 741 -57.88 -21.40 22.43
N VAL A 742 -58.96 -22.18 22.61
CA VAL A 742 -58.99 -23.48 23.30
C VAL A 742 -59.94 -24.45 22.60
N LEU A 743 -59.73 -25.77 22.66
CA LEU A 743 -60.71 -26.73 22.11
C LEU A 743 -61.59 -27.36 23.21
N ASP A 744 -62.81 -26.84 23.34
CA ASP A 744 -63.83 -27.33 24.25
C ASP A 744 -64.82 -28.27 23.59
N ILE A 745 -65.32 -29.24 24.37
CA ILE A 745 -66.27 -30.26 23.91
C ILE A 745 -67.54 -30.12 24.74
N ILE A 746 -68.60 -29.63 24.10
CA ILE A 746 -69.91 -29.47 24.71
C ILE A 746 -70.83 -30.53 24.12
N ILE A 747 -71.58 -31.20 24.99
CA ILE A 747 -72.58 -32.19 24.56
C ILE A 747 -73.96 -31.63 24.90
N SER A 748 -74.90 -31.82 23.99
CA SER A 748 -76.31 -31.45 24.14
C SER A 748 -77.16 -32.71 24.14
N ASP A 749 -78.02 -32.86 25.15
CA ASP A 749 -79.04 -33.90 25.24
C ASP A 749 -80.40 -33.33 25.67
N GLU A 750 -81.36 -34.19 26.00
CA GLU A 750 -82.71 -33.81 26.46
C GLU A 750 -82.71 -32.96 27.74
N LEU A 751 -81.63 -33.00 28.54
CA LEU A 751 -81.47 -32.24 29.79
C LEU A 751 -80.75 -30.90 29.59
N GLY A 752 -80.29 -30.61 28.37
CA GLY A 752 -79.60 -29.36 28.01
C GLY A 752 -78.16 -29.58 27.54
N SER A 753 -77.38 -28.51 27.48
CA SER A 753 -75.98 -28.54 27.05
C SER A 753 -75.04 -28.44 28.24
N ARG A 754 -74.10 -29.38 28.38
CA ARG A 754 -73.11 -29.39 29.46
C ARG A 754 -71.74 -29.87 28.99
N PRO A 755 -70.64 -29.54 29.70
CA PRO A 755 -69.31 -30.06 29.39
C PRO A 755 -69.28 -31.59 29.39
N TYR A 756 -68.45 -32.17 28.52
CA TYR A 756 -68.27 -33.62 28.37
C TYR A 756 -68.06 -34.34 29.72
N GLU A 757 -67.37 -33.72 30.67
CA GLU A 757 -67.00 -34.30 31.96
C GLU A 757 -68.20 -34.65 32.87
N LEU A 758 -69.41 -34.17 32.56
CA LEU A 758 -70.63 -34.39 33.35
C LEU A 758 -71.53 -35.52 32.83
N TYR A 759 -71.09 -36.30 31.82
CA TYR A 759 -71.88 -37.39 31.24
C TYR A 759 -71.55 -38.76 31.86
N SER A 760 -72.53 -39.68 31.85
CA SER A 760 -72.36 -41.03 32.40
C SER A 760 -71.42 -41.89 31.53
N GLY A 761 -70.87 -42.97 32.08
CA GLY A 761 -69.88 -43.80 31.38
C GLY A 761 -70.34 -44.36 30.01
N GLY A 762 -71.62 -44.73 29.87
CA GLY A 762 -72.17 -45.23 28.60
C GLY A 762 -72.42 -44.13 27.56
N GLU A 763 -72.79 -42.93 28.01
CA GLU A 763 -73.00 -41.74 27.14
C GLU A 763 -71.65 -41.18 26.67
N ALA A 764 -70.71 -41.03 27.61
CA ALA A 764 -69.35 -40.60 27.34
C ALA A 764 -68.67 -41.55 26.33
N PHE A 765 -68.88 -42.87 26.45
CA PHE A 765 -68.36 -43.83 25.49
C PHE A 765 -68.86 -43.59 24.05
N ARG A 766 -70.17 -43.35 23.86
CA ARG A 766 -70.74 -43.08 22.52
C ARG A 766 -70.19 -41.78 21.93
N VAL A 767 -70.04 -40.74 22.74
CA VAL A 767 -69.42 -39.46 22.34
C VAL A 767 -67.97 -39.66 21.92
N ASN A 768 -67.18 -40.36 22.75
CA ASN A 768 -65.78 -40.66 22.48
C ASN A 768 -65.63 -41.44 21.19
N PHE A 769 -66.44 -42.49 21.01
CA PHE A 769 -66.43 -43.29 19.80
C PHE A 769 -66.74 -42.44 18.55
N ALA A 770 -67.80 -41.63 18.60
CA ALA A 770 -68.22 -40.77 17.50
C ALA A 770 -67.14 -39.75 17.09
N LEU A 771 -66.60 -38.98 18.05
CA LEU A 771 -65.53 -38.01 17.80
C LEU A 771 -64.29 -38.68 17.24
N ARG A 772 -63.97 -39.86 17.77
CA ARG A 772 -62.75 -40.57 17.43
C ARG A 772 -62.78 -41.19 16.04
N VAL A 773 -63.93 -41.72 15.64
CA VAL A 773 -64.15 -42.13 14.26
C VAL A 773 -64.11 -40.92 13.32
N ALA A 774 -64.72 -39.79 13.69
CA ALA A 774 -64.66 -38.57 12.89
C ALA A 774 -63.22 -38.07 12.68
N LEU A 775 -62.41 -38.02 13.73
CA LEU A 775 -60.97 -37.69 13.66
C LEU A 775 -60.19 -38.71 12.81
N SER A 776 -60.51 -40.00 12.93
CA SER A 776 -59.88 -41.07 12.14
C SER A 776 -60.24 -41.00 10.66
N ARG A 777 -61.48 -40.61 10.32
CA ARG A 777 -61.92 -40.38 8.93
C ARG A 777 -61.25 -39.16 8.33
N LEU A 778 -61.10 -38.07 9.09
CA LEU A 778 -60.36 -36.89 8.66
C LEU A 778 -58.89 -37.24 8.34
N LEU A 779 -58.25 -38.07 9.18
CA LEU A 779 -56.93 -38.61 8.90
C LEU A 779 -56.90 -39.49 7.64
N ALA A 780 -57.91 -40.36 7.45
CA ALA A 780 -57.97 -41.29 6.33
C ALA A 780 -58.20 -40.62 4.97
N ARG A 781 -58.98 -39.51 4.93
CA ARG A 781 -59.33 -38.78 3.69
C ARG A 781 -58.19 -37.88 3.18
N ARG A 782 -57.21 -37.56 4.00
CA ARG A 782 -56.14 -36.62 3.63
C ARG A 782 -55.04 -37.29 2.78
N ALA A 783 -54.49 -36.54 1.83
CA ALA A 783 -53.28 -36.94 1.10
C ALA A 783 -52.08 -37.00 2.05
N GLY A 784 -51.41 -38.16 2.15
CA GLY A 784 -50.11 -38.29 2.83
C GLY A 784 -50.04 -39.21 4.05
N ALA A 785 -51.14 -39.51 4.76
CA ALA A 785 -51.09 -40.21 6.04
C ALA A 785 -52.28 -41.17 6.23
N ARG A 786 -52.49 -42.08 5.28
CA ARG A 786 -53.66 -42.97 5.30
C ARG A 786 -53.50 -44.08 6.32
N LEU A 787 -53.76 -43.83 7.59
CA LEU A 787 -54.07 -44.92 8.51
C LEU A 787 -55.48 -45.43 8.21
N GLN A 788 -55.56 -46.62 7.60
CA GLN A 788 -56.82 -47.20 7.13
C GLN A 788 -57.22 -48.38 8.02
N THR A 789 -56.74 -48.39 9.27
CA THR A 789 -57.04 -49.42 10.24
C THR A 789 -57.56 -48.78 11.51
N LEU A 790 -58.71 -49.26 11.99
CA LEU A 790 -59.33 -48.83 13.23
C LEU A 790 -59.27 -49.97 14.24
N PHE A 791 -58.67 -49.71 15.39
CA PHE A 791 -58.59 -50.66 16.49
C PHE A 791 -59.54 -50.23 17.61
N ILE A 792 -60.40 -51.14 18.05
CA ILE A 792 -61.40 -50.92 19.11
C ILE A 792 -61.15 -51.94 20.22
N ASP A 793 -60.37 -51.59 21.24
CA ASP A 793 -60.05 -52.48 22.37
C ASP A 793 -61.01 -52.26 23.54
N GLU A 794 -61.98 -53.18 23.71
CA GLU A 794 -62.95 -53.26 24.82
C GLU A 794 -63.56 -51.94 25.32
N GLY A 795 -64.83 -51.70 24.98
CA GLY A 795 -65.65 -50.61 25.54
C GLY A 795 -67.14 -50.93 25.66
N PHE A 796 -67.49 -52.18 25.40
CA PHE A 796 -68.88 -52.63 25.25
C PHE A 796 -69.57 -52.95 26.59
N GLY A 797 -68.81 -53.08 27.68
CA GLY A 797 -69.32 -53.52 28.98
C GLY A 797 -70.13 -52.47 29.75
N ALA A 798 -69.98 -51.18 29.40
CA ALA A 798 -70.77 -50.09 29.97
C ALA A 798 -72.09 -49.83 29.23
N LEU A 799 -72.33 -50.56 28.13
CA LEU A 799 -73.52 -50.44 27.30
C LEU A 799 -74.53 -51.53 27.63
N ASP A 800 -75.81 -51.16 27.60
CA ASP A 800 -76.93 -52.09 27.62
C ASP A 800 -77.01 -52.89 26.32
N THR A 801 -77.84 -53.92 26.26
CA THR A 801 -78.01 -54.79 25.08
C THR A 801 -78.38 -53.98 23.82
N VAL A 802 -79.30 -53.01 23.96
CA VAL A 802 -79.70 -52.11 22.86
C VAL A 802 -78.54 -51.21 22.42
N GLY A 803 -77.75 -50.69 23.36
CA GLY A 803 -76.55 -49.91 23.06
C GLY A 803 -75.48 -50.69 22.31
N ARG A 804 -75.31 -51.97 22.63
CA ARG A 804 -74.35 -52.87 21.95
C ARG A 804 -74.76 -53.14 20.50
N GLU A 805 -76.04 -53.39 20.24
CA GLU A 805 -76.57 -53.58 18.87
C GLU A 805 -76.38 -52.31 18.01
N ARG A 806 -76.78 -51.14 18.53
CA ARG A 806 -76.63 -49.86 17.81
C ARG A 806 -75.19 -49.48 17.52
N LEU A 807 -74.26 -49.85 18.40
CA LEU A 807 -72.84 -49.63 18.16
C LEU A 807 -72.31 -50.55 17.05
N MET A 808 -72.80 -51.80 16.96
CA MET A 808 -72.46 -52.69 15.84
C MET A 808 -73.00 -52.16 14.52
N GLU A 809 -74.21 -51.61 14.49
CA GLU A 809 -74.74 -50.91 13.31
C GLU A 809 -73.88 -49.69 12.93
N ALA A 810 -73.41 -48.93 13.93
CA ALA A 810 -72.50 -47.81 13.69
C ALA A 810 -71.16 -48.28 13.09
N ILE A 811 -70.56 -49.36 13.62
CA ILE A 811 -69.33 -49.98 13.09
C ILE A 811 -69.55 -50.48 11.65
N ALA A 812 -70.66 -51.18 11.40
CA ALA A 812 -71.02 -51.63 10.05
C ALA A 812 -71.16 -50.45 9.08
N SER A 813 -71.67 -49.30 9.55
CA SER A 813 -71.83 -48.14 8.68
C SER A 813 -70.55 -47.40 8.30
N ILE A 814 -69.46 -47.64 9.01
CA ILE A 814 -68.14 -47.04 8.75
C ILE A 814 -67.16 -48.06 8.15
N GLN A 815 -67.60 -49.29 7.89
CA GLN A 815 -66.72 -50.36 7.42
C GLN A 815 -66.03 -50.02 6.10
N ASP A 816 -66.68 -49.25 5.21
CA ASP A 816 -66.11 -48.84 3.91
C ASP A 816 -65.11 -47.68 4.04
N ASP A 817 -65.10 -46.96 5.18
CA ASP A 817 -64.16 -45.87 5.42
C ASP A 817 -62.77 -46.38 5.85
N PHE A 818 -62.67 -47.64 6.28
CA PHE A 818 -61.44 -48.27 6.76
C PHE A 818 -61.15 -49.55 5.97
N ALA A 819 -59.87 -49.85 5.71
CA ALA A 819 -59.48 -51.10 5.07
C ALA A 819 -59.57 -52.31 6.03
N CYS A 820 -59.40 -52.07 7.34
CA CYS A 820 -59.47 -53.10 8.38
C CYS A 820 -59.99 -52.51 9.71
N ILE A 821 -61.00 -53.13 10.33
CA ILE A 821 -61.51 -52.78 11.65
C ILE A 821 -61.34 -54.00 12.57
N LEU A 822 -60.62 -53.81 13.67
CA LEU A 822 -60.34 -54.87 14.65
C LEU A 822 -60.99 -54.51 15.98
N VAL A 823 -61.92 -55.35 16.43
CA VAL A 823 -62.70 -55.11 17.65
C VAL A 823 -62.37 -56.17 18.69
N VAL A 824 -61.76 -55.78 19.80
CA VAL A 824 -61.47 -56.67 20.93
C VAL A 824 -62.66 -56.73 21.87
N THR A 825 -63.13 -57.94 22.17
CA THR A 825 -64.25 -58.14 23.10
C THR A 825 -64.14 -59.48 23.84
N HIS A 826 -64.54 -59.50 25.11
CA HIS A 826 -64.78 -60.72 25.90
C HIS A 826 -66.27 -61.06 26.02
N VAL A 827 -67.14 -60.23 25.44
CA VAL A 827 -68.59 -60.36 25.55
C VAL A 827 -69.06 -61.47 24.61
N GLU A 828 -69.59 -62.56 25.17
CA GLU A 828 -70.03 -63.73 24.42
C GLU A 828 -71.08 -63.36 23.36
N GLU A 829 -72.02 -62.47 23.71
CA GLU A 829 -73.11 -62.07 22.80
C GLU A 829 -72.62 -61.29 21.57
N LEU A 830 -71.43 -60.67 21.64
CA LEU A 830 -70.84 -59.94 20.52
C LEU A 830 -70.02 -60.82 19.58
N LYS A 831 -69.63 -62.03 20.01
CA LYS A 831 -68.76 -62.92 19.23
C LYS A 831 -69.42 -63.31 17.91
N GLU A 832 -70.71 -63.60 17.93
CA GLU A 832 -71.49 -64.03 16.76
C GLU A 832 -71.77 -62.90 15.76
N MET A 833 -71.59 -61.64 16.17
CA MET A 833 -71.92 -60.46 15.35
C MET A 833 -70.80 -60.06 14.38
N PHE A 834 -69.61 -60.66 14.48
CA PHE A 834 -68.47 -60.37 13.60
C PHE A 834 -68.35 -61.41 12.47
N PRO A 835 -68.08 -60.97 11.22
CA PRO A 835 -67.97 -61.86 10.06
C PRO A 835 -66.70 -62.71 10.08
N VAL A 836 -65.62 -62.21 10.71
CA VAL A 836 -64.36 -62.93 10.94
C VAL A 836 -64.02 -62.87 12.43
N ARG A 837 -63.55 -63.96 13.01
CA ARG A 837 -63.24 -64.04 14.45
C ARG A 837 -61.82 -64.53 14.66
N ILE A 838 -61.05 -63.79 15.45
CA ILE A 838 -59.73 -64.20 15.92
C ILE A 838 -59.93 -64.66 17.37
N GLU A 839 -60.15 -65.95 17.57
CA GLU A 839 -60.40 -66.53 18.89
C GLU A 839 -59.09 -66.85 19.61
N VAL A 840 -58.86 -66.19 20.75
CA VAL A 840 -57.66 -66.35 21.59
C VAL A 840 -57.96 -67.23 22.79
N THR A 841 -57.17 -68.29 22.93
CA THR A 841 -57.28 -69.28 24.00
C THR A 841 -55.94 -69.42 24.73
N LYS A 842 -55.98 -69.77 26.01
CA LYS A 842 -54.78 -69.99 26.83
C LYS A 842 -54.49 -71.49 26.95
N GLY A 843 -53.27 -71.90 26.60
CA GLY A 843 -52.79 -73.28 26.77
C GLY A 843 -51.49 -73.36 27.58
N GLU A 844 -50.98 -74.57 27.81
CA GLU A 844 -49.75 -74.83 28.58
C GLU A 844 -48.50 -74.15 27.95
N GLY A 845 -48.46 -74.09 26.62
CA GLY A 845 -47.41 -73.40 25.85
C GLY A 845 -47.60 -71.89 25.73
N GLY A 846 -48.56 -71.28 26.43
CA GLY A 846 -48.93 -69.87 26.31
C GLY A 846 -50.23 -69.65 25.52
N SER A 847 -50.50 -68.39 25.17
CA SER A 847 -51.67 -68.01 24.38
C SER A 847 -51.54 -68.44 22.92
N ARG A 848 -52.64 -68.93 22.35
CA ARG A 848 -52.77 -69.27 20.91
C ARG A 848 -54.04 -68.63 20.37
N PHE A 849 -54.06 -68.36 19.07
CA PHE A 849 -55.24 -67.86 18.39
C PHE A 849 -55.62 -68.74 17.19
N VAL A 850 -56.90 -68.72 16.84
CA VAL A 850 -57.45 -69.35 15.64
C VAL A 850 -58.30 -68.32 14.91
N VAL A 851 -58.11 -68.18 13.60
CA VAL A 851 -58.96 -67.33 12.74
C VAL A 851 -60.10 -68.19 12.22
N ARG A 852 -61.36 -67.78 12.43
CA ARG A 852 -62.57 -68.44 11.98
C ARG A 852 -63.42 -67.53 11.10
#